data_AF-A0A359L1C8-F1
#
_entry.id   AF-A0A359L1C8-F1
#
_cell.length_a   1.000
_cell.length_b   1.000
_cell.length_c   1.000
_cell.angle_alpha   90.00
_cell.angle_beta   90.00
_cell.angle_gamma   90.00
#
_symmetry.space_group_name_H-M   'P 1'
#
loop_
_entity.id
_entity.type
_entity.pdbx_description
1 polymer ?
#
loop_
_entity_poly.entity_id
_entity_poly.type
_entity_poly.pdbx_seq_one_letter_code
_entity_poly.pdbx_strand_id
1 'polypeptide(L)'
;MMGQQLKRILSILSLAGCTLLHAQENTDSTLKVWFNFNGYDATSTSITDNSGNNFVATLKNEATISASGGIDGVLNLGLNNGFLDLGAVFGNQVINSLEDFTVATYVCISDDAVITNNGNFVFSFGNSEQIATDANGCMFFSAKNTRYAISLTNWTGEQAATTGQPMEKGKWKHLAISYNSTTKTVKIYLNGATVATSTNVTLAPKALGTPAYNFIGKSSYALNGDAYLQKTLIDEFRVYNVTLSDSQIVQLGASLPEMNAAWYQIQINDFLGSVDLKDGQLINADITLPTSEYGITITWSSSDTATISNAGVVVRPASGNEPKEVILTATAVKQGIMVVKAFRLIVIPSLSDTEAVTYDTENIIVAGSLDNLRSSLVLPVSGFEGSTIGWSSSLPDLLSDNGKLNYLSEKGTGKTKVVLTATVAKGSSVQTRPFEIYVAEKEGFSAYLFAYFTGNSGNEEALRFAISNDGFTYKALNNNNPVLNSAVISSTGGIRDPHILRGTDGQSYYMAATDMVSANGWNSNRAMILMKSINMVDWQTHVVNIQTTYPGYDELHRVWAPQTIYDQTQGKYMVYWSMQIGSEPDKIYYAYANSDFSALEGEPKILFQNPNGGSTIDADIVYKDGKYHLFFKTEGEGFGIKKAVSDSLTANYVMNDKYLQSTTNPVEGGCVFRLYDTDTWILMYDMYTSGAYQFTESTDLENFKVVDQKVKFNFTPRHGTIISITNVEAAALMKKWGSVSDVYIQSSASGAIKKNNVNFNQTAKTIYLPVRYGTDITKFNPQFVANAGCTVTPSGEQDFSMGAVNYTATIDGLGSKTYLVTVKIDNNPVLEGYFADPEILYSYKTRKFYLYPTTDGFVGWAGYYFKTFSSPDLVNWTDEGTILNLHTDVSWGTFNAWAPSITEKKVDGTYKYYYYFVAAGNVGVAVADNPTGPFVDSGKKLADNIDPDVYTDTLTGKSYLYWGNTTLYAAELNDDMVSINISTKRTITPSGGTFREGVYVIERNGTYYFFWSENDTRSPDYRVRYGTSKSPLGPITVPANNLILSKDATAGIYGPGHNSVVQNPGCDEWYMVYHRFTRPKGITMHGDSAGYFREVCIDKLEFNADGSVKKVIPTVQGIAPVKVGEITIGVHEEMNPNEKKNGKVISTEYYQIDGKQVKKNDRLNRGIYIERTLYDNGTASSRKLFIN
;
A
#
# COMPACT_ATOMS: atom_id res chain seq x y z
N MET A 1 -35.19 -42.26 -4.76
CA MET A 1 -35.24 -43.17 -5.93
C MET A 1 -34.95 -42.49 -7.28
N MET A 2 -34.83 -41.16 -7.36
CA MET A 2 -34.43 -40.43 -8.58
C MET A 2 -32.89 -40.28 -8.76
N GLY A 3 -32.12 -40.49 -7.69
CA GLY A 3 -30.65 -40.35 -7.68
C GLY A 3 -29.84 -41.54 -8.24
N GLN A 4 -30.46 -42.71 -8.45
CA GLN A 4 -29.79 -43.88 -9.06
C GLN A 4 -29.95 -43.94 -10.59
N GLN A 5 -30.88 -43.20 -11.19
CA GLN A 5 -31.01 -43.11 -12.65
C GLN A 5 -30.09 -42.03 -13.26
N LEU A 6 -29.78 -40.94 -12.54
CA LEU A 6 -28.83 -39.93 -13.04
C LEU A 6 -27.37 -40.43 -13.09
N LYS A 7 -26.95 -41.26 -12.11
CA LYS A 7 -25.60 -41.88 -12.14
C LYS A 7 -25.42 -42.88 -13.28
N ARG A 8 -26.50 -43.45 -13.82
CA ARG A 8 -26.49 -44.32 -15.00
C ARG A 8 -26.51 -43.55 -16.32
N ILE A 9 -26.99 -42.30 -16.36
CA ILE A 9 -27.01 -41.49 -17.58
C ILE A 9 -25.67 -40.74 -17.77
N LEU A 10 -25.01 -40.28 -16.70
CA LEU A 10 -23.68 -39.67 -16.81
C LEU A 10 -22.54 -40.68 -17.08
N SER A 11 -22.69 -41.94 -16.69
CA SER A 11 -21.72 -43.00 -17.02
C SER A 11 -21.91 -43.61 -18.42
N ILE A 12 -23.02 -43.31 -19.11
CA ILE A 12 -23.30 -43.78 -20.47
C ILE A 12 -22.87 -42.76 -21.54
N LEU A 13 -22.60 -41.50 -21.18
CA LEU A 13 -22.10 -40.48 -22.11
C LEU A 13 -20.57 -40.30 -22.09
N SER A 14 -19.85 -40.84 -21.10
CA SER A 14 -18.38 -40.78 -21.03
C SER A 14 -17.66 -42.02 -21.58
N LEU A 15 -18.39 -42.99 -22.14
CA LEU A 15 -17.87 -44.29 -22.58
C LEU A 15 -18.26 -44.67 -24.01
N ALA A 16 -18.87 -43.74 -24.76
CA ALA A 16 -19.22 -43.94 -26.17
C ALA A 16 -18.63 -42.79 -27.01
N GLY A 17 -17.33 -42.85 -27.27
CA GLY A 17 -16.67 -41.86 -28.13
C GLY A 17 -15.20 -42.12 -28.45
N CYS A 18 -14.45 -42.85 -27.62
CA CYS A 18 -13.06 -43.17 -27.94
C CYS A 18 -12.69 -44.58 -27.47
N THR A 19 -13.36 -45.59 -28.03
CA THR A 19 -12.84 -46.95 -28.01
C THR A 19 -11.71 -47.06 -29.03
N LEU A 20 -10.48 -47.21 -28.52
CA LEU A 20 -9.43 -48.08 -29.06
C LEU A 20 -9.22 -48.04 -30.59
N LEU A 21 -8.47 -47.05 -31.07
CA LEU A 21 -7.61 -47.24 -32.24
C LEU A 21 -6.25 -47.71 -31.74
N HIS A 22 -6.12 -49.01 -31.50
CA HIS A 22 -4.81 -49.66 -31.51
C HIS A 22 -4.18 -49.41 -32.87
N ALA A 23 -2.93 -48.92 -32.85
CA ALA A 23 -1.95 -48.86 -33.93
C ALA A 23 -2.46 -49.39 -35.28
N GLN A 24 -3.14 -48.52 -36.05
CA GLN A 24 -3.19 -48.72 -37.48
C GLN A 24 -1.81 -48.32 -37.99
N GLU A 25 -1.07 -49.23 -38.62
CA GLU A 25 0.17 -48.86 -39.33
C GLU A 25 -0.17 -47.67 -40.22
N ASN A 26 0.46 -46.53 -39.98
CA ASN A 26 0.23 -45.37 -40.82
C ASN A 26 0.89 -45.65 -42.17
N THR A 27 0.09 -45.96 -43.18
CA THR A 27 0.58 -46.23 -44.54
C THR A 27 0.91 -44.95 -45.31
N ASP A 28 0.73 -43.78 -44.71
CA ASP A 28 1.10 -42.51 -45.31
C ASP A 28 2.62 -42.33 -45.30
N SER A 29 3.26 -42.74 -46.39
CA SER A 29 4.71 -42.59 -46.59
C SER A 29 5.19 -41.13 -46.55
N THR A 30 4.29 -40.15 -46.60
CA THR A 30 4.62 -38.72 -46.50
C THR A 30 4.79 -38.25 -45.06
N LEU A 31 4.18 -38.93 -44.08
CA LEU A 31 4.38 -38.65 -42.66
C LEU A 31 5.70 -39.26 -42.18
N LYS A 32 6.59 -38.44 -41.64
CA LYS A 32 7.92 -38.88 -41.18
C LYS A 32 8.00 -39.06 -39.68
N VAL A 33 7.28 -38.24 -38.92
CA VAL A 33 7.28 -38.30 -37.45
C VAL A 33 5.90 -37.92 -36.94
N TRP A 34 5.46 -38.61 -35.89
CA TRP A 34 4.21 -38.31 -35.20
C TRP A 34 4.32 -38.62 -33.71
N PHE A 35 4.30 -37.62 -32.83
CA PHE A 35 4.20 -37.82 -31.39
C PHE A 35 2.78 -37.47 -30.92
N ASN A 36 2.00 -38.48 -30.52
CA ASN A 36 0.60 -38.30 -30.11
C ASN A 36 0.36 -38.37 -28.59
N PHE A 37 1.44 -38.54 -27.79
CA PHE A 37 1.53 -38.54 -26.32
C PHE A 37 0.51 -39.39 -25.53
N ASN A 38 -0.44 -40.04 -26.18
CA ASN A 38 -1.48 -40.86 -25.59
C ASN A 38 -0.91 -42.17 -25.06
N GLY A 39 -1.40 -42.62 -23.90
CA GLY A 39 -0.93 -43.84 -23.24
C GLY A 39 0.39 -43.68 -22.46
N TYR A 40 0.90 -42.45 -22.35
CA TYR A 40 2.02 -42.07 -21.49
C TYR A 40 1.51 -41.32 -20.25
N ASP A 41 2.33 -41.29 -19.20
CA ASP A 41 2.01 -40.62 -17.93
C ASP A 41 3.19 -39.79 -17.40
N ALA A 42 3.00 -39.16 -16.24
CA ALA A 42 4.01 -38.29 -15.62
C ALA A 42 5.31 -39.01 -15.22
N THR A 43 5.35 -40.35 -15.23
CA THR A 43 6.55 -41.15 -14.94
C THR A 43 7.35 -41.50 -16.18
N SER A 44 6.79 -41.26 -17.37
CA SER A 44 7.43 -41.53 -18.65
C SER A 44 8.64 -40.60 -18.85
N THR A 45 9.76 -41.13 -19.35
CA THR A 45 10.99 -40.36 -19.61
C THR A 45 11.30 -40.24 -21.11
N SER A 46 10.62 -41.01 -21.95
CA SER A 46 10.75 -40.99 -23.41
C SER A 46 9.44 -41.29 -24.10
N ILE A 47 9.29 -40.80 -25.33
CA ILE A 47 8.12 -40.93 -26.18
C ILE A 47 8.55 -41.52 -27.51
N THR A 48 7.88 -42.58 -27.96
CA THR A 48 8.13 -43.20 -29.27
C THR A 48 7.16 -42.64 -30.29
N ASP A 49 7.63 -42.38 -31.49
CA ASP A 49 6.78 -41.85 -32.56
C ASP A 49 5.83 -42.93 -33.12
N ASN A 50 4.67 -42.49 -33.62
CA ASN A 50 3.58 -43.28 -34.14
C ASN A 50 3.52 -43.30 -35.68
N SER A 51 4.52 -42.78 -36.39
CA SER A 51 4.57 -42.81 -37.86
C SER A 51 5.01 -44.17 -38.42
N GLY A 52 5.55 -45.06 -37.58
CA GLY A 52 6.12 -46.34 -37.98
C GLY A 52 7.65 -46.32 -38.19
N ASN A 53 8.30 -45.16 -38.01
CA ASN A 53 9.75 -44.99 -38.18
C ASN A 53 10.58 -45.21 -36.88
N ASN A 54 9.92 -45.39 -35.74
CA ASN A 54 10.51 -45.74 -34.43
C ASN A 54 11.56 -44.75 -33.88
N PHE A 55 11.40 -43.45 -34.16
CA PHE A 55 12.09 -42.37 -33.47
C PHE A 55 11.66 -42.31 -32.00
N VAL A 56 12.64 -42.07 -31.12
CA VAL A 56 12.41 -41.92 -29.68
C VAL A 56 12.87 -40.54 -29.25
N ALA A 57 11.94 -39.76 -28.72
CA ALA A 57 12.20 -38.46 -28.10
C ALA A 57 12.33 -38.61 -26.59
N THR A 58 13.13 -37.76 -25.94
CA THR A 58 13.41 -37.83 -24.49
C THR A 58 12.89 -36.56 -23.81
N LEU A 59 12.16 -36.74 -22.71
CA LEU A 59 11.72 -35.63 -21.86
C LEU A 59 12.91 -35.11 -21.04
N LYS A 60 13.07 -33.79 -21.00
CA LYS A 60 14.17 -33.12 -20.31
C LYS A 60 13.66 -32.11 -19.30
N ASN A 61 14.40 -31.95 -18.21
CA ASN A 61 14.10 -31.05 -17.11
C ASN A 61 12.68 -31.31 -16.55
N GLU A 62 11.84 -30.28 -16.50
CA GLU A 62 10.47 -30.35 -15.96
C GLU A 62 9.43 -30.92 -16.95
N ALA A 63 9.84 -31.29 -18.17
CA ALA A 63 8.89 -31.81 -19.15
C ALA A 63 8.29 -33.14 -18.67
N THR A 64 6.96 -33.21 -18.65
CA THR A 64 6.21 -34.39 -18.22
C THR A 64 5.06 -34.65 -19.18
N ILE A 65 4.51 -35.86 -19.17
CA ILE A 65 3.20 -36.12 -19.77
C ILE A 65 2.13 -35.99 -18.69
N SER A 66 1.04 -35.30 -19.01
CA SER A 66 -0.09 -35.18 -18.11
C SER A 66 -1.39 -35.41 -18.87
N ALA A 67 -2.38 -35.99 -18.19
CA ALA A 67 -3.76 -35.86 -18.63
C ALA A 67 -4.20 -34.42 -18.30
N SER A 68 -4.16 -33.53 -19.29
CA SER A 68 -4.59 -32.14 -19.12
C SER A 68 -5.28 -31.64 -20.39
N GLY A 69 -6.32 -30.81 -20.21
CA GLY A 69 -7.14 -30.33 -21.33
C GLY A 69 -8.17 -31.33 -21.88
N GLY A 70 -8.48 -32.41 -21.15
CA GLY A 70 -9.48 -33.41 -21.55
C GLY A 70 -8.98 -34.43 -22.56
N ILE A 71 -7.66 -34.60 -22.65
CA ILE A 71 -6.96 -35.52 -23.53
C ILE A 71 -6.12 -36.46 -22.66
N ASP A 72 -6.08 -37.74 -23.02
CA ASP A 72 -5.51 -38.80 -22.19
C ASP A 72 -3.97 -38.70 -22.03
N GLY A 73 -3.27 -37.95 -22.89
CA GLY A 73 -1.88 -37.55 -22.65
C GLY A 73 -1.44 -36.38 -23.53
N VAL A 74 -0.87 -35.33 -22.92
CA VAL A 74 -0.25 -34.19 -23.60
C VAL A 74 1.14 -33.90 -23.02
N LEU A 75 2.05 -33.37 -23.85
CA LEU A 75 3.35 -32.88 -23.41
C LEU A 75 3.17 -31.57 -22.62
N ASN A 76 3.52 -31.60 -21.34
CA ASN A 76 3.58 -30.42 -20.49
C ASN A 76 5.04 -29.96 -20.33
N LEU A 77 5.35 -28.75 -20.79
CA LEU A 77 6.70 -28.17 -20.73
C LEU A 77 7.11 -27.64 -19.34
N GLY A 78 6.25 -27.75 -18.34
CA GLY A 78 6.55 -27.33 -16.97
C GLY A 78 6.52 -25.81 -16.77
N LEU A 79 6.98 -25.36 -15.61
CA LEU A 79 6.90 -23.96 -15.20
C LEU A 79 8.12 -23.15 -15.68
N ASN A 80 9.28 -23.79 -15.80
CA ASN A 80 10.55 -23.09 -15.97
C ASN A 80 11.30 -23.45 -17.26
N ASN A 81 11.74 -24.69 -17.42
CA ASN A 81 12.71 -25.04 -18.48
C ASN A 81 12.53 -26.46 -19.06
N GLY A 82 11.34 -27.04 -18.97
CA GLY A 82 11.03 -28.34 -19.59
C GLY A 82 11.04 -28.27 -21.12
N PHE A 83 11.58 -29.31 -21.76
CA PHE A 83 11.56 -29.47 -23.22
C PHE A 83 11.62 -30.95 -23.63
N LEU A 84 11.23 -31.23 -24.87
CA LEU A 84 11.38 -32.56 -25.47
C LEU A 84 12.56 -32.56 -26.47
N ASP A 85 13.49 -33.49 -26.29
CA ASP A 85 14.66 -33.67 -27.17
C ASP A 85 14.41 -34.80 -28.17
N LEU A 86 14.42 -34.46 -29.46
CA LEU A 86 14.20 -35.41 -30.57
C LEU A 86 15.49 -36.13 -31.01
N GLY A 87 16.65 -35.67 -30.52
CA GLY A 87 17.96 -36.26 -30.80
C GLY A 87 18.51 -36.00 -32.20
N ALA A 88 19.78 -36.33 -32.41
CA ALA A 88 20.49 -36.11 -33.67
C ALA A 88 20.02 -37.04 -34.81
N VAL A 89 19.48 -38.22 -34.49
CA VAL A 89 18.96 -39.17 -35.48
C VAL A 89 17.77 -38.57 -36.22
N PHE A 90 16.89 -37.83 -35.52
CA PHE A 90 15.79 -37.10 -36.12
C PHE A 90 16.31 -36.08 -37.16
N GLY A 91 17.31 -35.27 -36.82
CA GLY A 91 17.88 -34.31 -37.78
C GLY A 91 18.50 -34.97 -39.00
N ASN A 92 19.24 -36.08 -38.80
CA ASN A 92 19.89 -36.81 -39.88
C ASN A 92 18.90 -37.50 -40.84
N GLN A 93 17.84 -38.14 -40.31
CA GLN A 93 16.93 -38.95 -41.13
C GLN A 93 15.68 -38.18 -41.57
N VAL A 94 15.20 -37.23 -40.78
CA VAL A 94 14.00 -36.45 -41.07
C VAL A 94 14.41 -35.15 -41.75
N ILE A 95 15.04 -34.21 -41.04
CA ILE A 95 15.30 -32.86 -41.54
C ILE A 95 16.12 -32.85 -42.83
N ASN A 96 17.18 -33.66 -42.89
CA ASN A 96 18.04 -33.79 -44.08
C ASN A 96 17.29 -34.30 -45.34
N SER A 97 16.11 -34.92 -45.18
CA SER A 97 15.30 -35.45 -46.27
C SER A 97 14.23 -34.49 -46.79
N LEU A 98 13.99 -33.37 -46.11
CA LEU A 98 12.86 -32.48 -46.38
C LEU A 98 13.19 -31.44 -47.47
N GLU A 99 12.73 -31.70 -48.68
CA GLU A 99 12.74 -30.73 -49.79
C GLU A 99 11.49 -29.85 -49.77
N ASP A 100 10.32 -30.48 -49.73
CA ASP A 100 9.07 -29.88 -49.28
C ASP A 100 8.78 -30.34 -47.85
N PHE A 101 8.04 -29.55 -47.05
CA PHE A 101 7.67 -30.00 -45.71
C PHE A 101 6.38 -29.40 -45.18
N THR A 102 5.79 -30.09 -44.20
CA THR A 102 4.78 -29.53 -43.29
C THR A 102 5.05 -29.97 -41.86
N VAL A 103 5.14 -29.06 -40.89
CA VAL A 103 5.11 -29.37 -39.45
C VAL A 103 3.74 -28.95 -38.91
N ALA A 104 3.07 -29.79 -38.14
CA ALA A 104 1.78 -29.48 -37.52
C ALA A 104 1.71 -29.97 -36.07
N THR A 105 1.07 -29.22 -35.18
CA THR A 105 0.91 -29.57 -33.77
C THR A 105 -0.19 -28.74 -33.11
N TYR A 106 -0.78 -29.25 -32.03
CA TYR A 106 -1.60 -28.44 -31.14
C TYR A 106 -0.76 -27.82 -30.03
N VAL A 107 -0.99 -26.55 -29.72
CA VAL A 107 -0.28 -25.80 -28.67
C VAL A 107 -1.29 -25.04 -27.82
N CYS A 108 -1.20 -25.15 -26.50
CA CYS A 108 -1.96 -24.34 -25.55
C CYS A 108 -0.99 -23.66 -24.57
N ILE A 109 -0.85 -22.34 -24.71
CA ILE A 109 0.01 -21.52 -23.84
C ILE A 109 -0.87 -20.93 -22.74
N SER A 110 -0.50 -21.08 -21.47
CA SER A 110 -1.27 -20.53 -20.35
C SER A 110 -1.40 -19.00 -20.39
N ASP A 111 -2.50 -18.44 -19.87
CA ASP A 111 -2.78 -17.00 -19.85
C ASP A 111 -1.68 -16.18 -19.15
N ASP A 112 -1.05 -16.77 -18.13
CA ASP A 112 0.01 -16.18 -17.31
C ASP A 112 1.44 -16.48 -17.81
N ALA A 113 1.59 -17.14 -18.97
CA ALA A 113 2.89 -17.38 -19.58
C ALA A 113 3.50 -16.10 -20.18
N VAL A 114 4.81 -15.91 -20.02
CA VAL A 114 5.57 -14.77 -20.52
C VAL A 114 6.28 -15.14 -21.82
N ILE A 115 5.68 -14.80 -22.95
CA ILE A 115 6.22 -15.10 -24.30
C ILE A 115 6.82 -13.87 -25.01
N THR A 116 7.19 -12.83 -24.27
CA THR A 116 7.72 -11.57 -24.83
C THR A 116 9.24 -11.58 -25.04
N ASN A 117 9.95 -12.44 -24.32
CA ASN A 117 11.40 -12.56 -24.38
C ASN A 117 11.83 -13.34 -25.63
N ASN A 118 13.07 -13.11 -26.09
CA ASN A 118 13.66 -13.91 -27.17
C ASN A 118 13.68 -15.40 -26.78
N GLY A 119 13.70 -16.31 -27.75
CA GLY A 119 13.37 -17.71 -27.54
C GLY A 119 11.87 -17.97 -27.66
N ASN A 120 11.27 -18.65 -26.68
CA ASN A 120 9.88 -19.10 -26.68
C ASN A 120 9.54 -19.95 -27.92
N PHE A 121 10.43 -20.88 -28.25
CA PHE A 121 10.30 -21.69 -29.46
C PHE A 121 9.38 -22.88 -29.20
N VAL A 122 8.36 -23.03 -30.05
CA VAL A 122 7.52 -24.24 -30.05
C VAL A 122 8.37 -25.42 -30.51
N PHE A 123 9.19 -25.24 -31.54
CA PHE A 123 10.23 -26.19 -31.93
C PHE A 123 11.45 -25.47 -32.49
N SER A 124 12.62 -26.11 -32.41
CA SER A 124 13.87 -25.67 -33.03
C SER A 124 14.71 -26.85 -33.48
N PHE A 125 15.31 -26.75 -34.66
CA PHE A 125 16.22 -27.74 -35.24
C PHE A 125 17.50 -27.03 -35.66
N GLY A 126 18.62 -27.34 -35.02
CA GLY A 126 19.87 -26.60 -35.19
C GLY A 126 21.11 -27.49 -35.26
N ASN A 127 22.14 -26.98 -35.92
CA ASN A 127 23.48 -27.57 -35.95
C ASN A 127 24.29 -27.28 -34.68
N SER A 128 23.80 -26.37 -33.82
CA SER A 128 24.32 -26.08 -32.49
C SER A 128 23.17 -25.74 -31.53
N GLU A 129 23.38 -25.93 -30.23
CA GLU A 129 22.52 -25.34 -29.18
C GLU A 129 22.88 -23.87 -28.89
N GLN A 130 23.93 -23.36 -29.54
CA GLN A 130 24.50 -22.02 -29.42
C GLN A 130 24.66 -21.32 -30.77
N ILE A 131 23.58 -21.28 -31.56
CA ILE A 131 23.60 -20.71 -32.92
C ILE A 131 24.05 -19.26 -32.96
N ALA A 132 23.85 -18.50 -31.87
CA ALA A 132 24.31 -17.13 -31.76
C ALA A 132 25.80 -16.99 -32.08
N THR A 133 26.62 -17.85 -31.48
CA THR A 133 28.08 -17.83 -31.57
C THR A 133 28.57 -18.68 -32.74
N ASP A 134 28.02 -19.88 -32.91
CA ASP A 134 28.56 -20.86 -33.85
C ASP A 134 28.18 -20.54 -35.30
N ALA A 135 27.04 -19.88 -35.49
CA ALA A 135 26.54 -19.43 -36.78
C ALA A 135 26.60 -20.53 -37.87
N ASN A 136 26.11 -21.73 -37.54
CA ASN A 136 26.15 -22.92 -38.41
C ASN A 136 24.75 -23.42 -38.84
N GLY A 137 23.70 -22.65 -38.58
CA GLY A 137 22.36 -22.83 -39.14
C GLY A 137 21.32 -23.47 -38.23
N CYS A 138 20.09 -22.96 -38.32
CA CYS A 138 18.93 -23.47 -37.62
C CYS A 138 17.62 -23.17 -38.35
N MET A 139 16.57 -23.90 -37.99
CA MET A 139 15.18 -23.56 -38.27
C MET A 139 14.34 -23.63 -36.99
N PHE A 140 13.36 -22.76 -36.84
CA PHE A 140 12.52 -22.74 -35.65
C PHE A 140 11.16 -22.09 -35.90
N PHE A 141 10.24 -22.31 -34.96
CA PHE A 141 9.03 -21.51 -34.83
C PHE A 141 8.95 -20.87 -33.44
N SER A 142 8.87 -19.54 -33.40
CA SER A 142 8.76 -18.76 -32.16
C SER A 142 7.32 -18.30 -31.89
N ALA A 143 6.82 -18.61 -30.69
CA ALA A 143 5.51 -18.16 -30.23
C ALA A 143 5.47 -16.65 -29.96
N LYS A 144 6.61 -16.01 -29.66
CA LYS A 144 6.72 -14.57 -29.38
C LYS A 144 6.17 -13.69 -30.50
N ASN A 145 6.45 -14.05 -31.75
CA ASN A 145 6.11 -13.25 -32.93
C ASN A 145 5.31 -14.05 -33.99
N THR A 146 4.85 -15.26 -33.65
CA THR A 146 4.24 -16.22 -34.59
C THR A 146 5.10 -16.32 -35.85
N ARG A 147 6.35 -16.72 -35.65
CA ARG A 147 7.43 -16.59 -36.64
C ARG A 147 8.09 -17.91 -36.92
N TYR A 148 8.05 -18.33 -38.17
CA TYR A 148 8.95 -19.33 -38.72
C TYR A 148 10.20 -18.64 -39.28
N ALA A 149 11.38 -19.18 -38.99
CA ALA A 149 12.62 -18.74 -39.63
C ALA A 149 13.56 -19.93 -39.90
N ILE A 150 14.38 -19.78 -40.93
CA ILE A 150 15.48 -20.69 -41.27
C ILE A 150 16.72 -19.87 -41.67
N SER A 151 17.90 -20.30 -41.24
CA SER A 151 19.19 -19.68 -41.54
C SER A 151 20.26 -20.76 -41.71
N LEU A 152 21.22 -20.54 -42.61
CA LEU A 152 22.45 -21.36 -42.67
C LEU A 152 23.55 -20.83 -41.74
N THR A 153 23.33 -19.68 -41.11
CA THR A 153 24.26 -19.06 -40.16
C THR A 153 23.60 -18.84 -38.80
N ASN A 154 23.32 -17.59 -38.43
CA ASN A 154 22.63 -17.15 -37.23
C ASN A 154 21.53 -16.13 -37.61
N TRP A 155 21.11 -15.29 -36.66
CA TRP A 155 20.03 -14.31 -36.84
C TRP A 155 20.25 -13.34 -38.02
N THR A 156 21.51 -13.11 -38.40
CA THR A 156 21.86 -12.21 -39.51
C THR A 156 21.49 -12.77 -40.90
N GLY A 157 21.33 -14.09 -41.02
CA GLY A 157 21.02 -14.80 -42.27
C GLY A 157 19.60 -15.33 -42.38
N GLU A 158 18.71 -14.99 -41.44
CA GLU A 158 17.38 -15.59 -41.33
C GLU A 158 16.44 -15.20 -42.48
N GLN A 159 15.84 -16.22 -43.08
CA GLN A 159 14.72 -16.10 -44.01
C GLN A 159 13.45 -16.54 -43.29
N ALA A 160 12.43 -15.68 -43.25
CA ALA A 160 11.30 -15.87 -42.34
C ALA A 160 9.93 -15.59 -42.97
N ALA A 161 8.91 -16.16 -42.34
CA ALA A 161 7.52 -15.74 -42.39
C ALA A 161 7.09 -15.38 -40.97
N THR A 162 6.38 -14.27 -40.77
CA THR A 162 6.03 -13.78 -39.43
C THR A 162 4.76 -12.96 -39.49
N THR A 163 3.93 -13.03 -38.45
CA THR A 163 2.84 -12.05 -38.25
C THR A 163 3.33 -10.82 -37.49
N GLY A 164 4.44 -10.95 -36.76
CA GLY A 164 4.94 -9.91 -35.85
C GLY A 164 4.12 -9.80 -34.55
N GLN A 165 3.18 -10.72 -34.33
CA GLN A 165 2.31 -10.75 -33.16
C GLN A 165 2.52 -12.03 -32.35
N PRO A 166 2.44 -11.97 -31.00
CA PRO A 166 2.53 -13.16 -30.18
C PRO A 166 1.36 -14.12 -30.44
N MET A 167 1.64 -15.41 -30.27
CA MET A 167 0.63 -16.45 -30.33
C MET A 167 -0.39 -16.24 -29.20
N GLU A 168 -1.67 -16.36 -29.54
CA GLU A 168 -2.75 -16.15 -28.57
C GLU A 168 -2.71 -17.21 -27.45
N LYS A 169 -2.82 -16.76 -26.20
CA LYS A 169 -2.76 -17.58 -24.98
C LYS A 169 -4.15 -18.00 -24.50
N GLY A 170 -4.19 -18.87 -23.48
CA GLY A 170 -5.39 -19.26 -22.74
C GLY A 170 -6.26 -20.32 -23.42
N LYS A 171 -5.86 -20.83 -24.59
CA LYS A 171 -6.63 -21.83 -25.35
C LYS A 171 -5.75 -22.61 -26.32
N TRP A 172 -6.22 -23.78 -26.72
CA TRP A 172 -5.59 -24.58 -27.76
C TRP A 172 -5.62 -23.86 -29.11
N LYS A 173 -4.54 -24.07 -29.86
CA LYS A 173 -4.35 -23.65 -31.23
C LYS A 173 -3.79 -24.80 -32.03
N HIS A 174 -4.27 -24.98 -33.26
CA HIS A 174 -3.61 -25.87 -34.21
C HIS A 174 -2.63 -25.05 -35.05
N LEU A 175 -1.33 -25.26 -34.83
CA LEU A 175 -0.25 -24.64 -35.57
C LEU A 175 0.17 -25.55 -36.72
N ALA A 176 0.31 -25.01 -37.93
CA ALA A 176 1.01 -25.68 -39.01
C ALA A 176 1.93 -24.74 -39.80
N ILE A 177 3.08 -25.24 -40.26
CA ILE A 177 4.00 -24.52 -41.13
C ILE A 177 4.24 -25.39 -42.35
N SER A 178 3.96 -24.88 -43.55
CA SER A 178 4.22 -25.59 -44.80
C SER A 178 5.22 -24.82 -45.68
N TYR A 179 6.14 -25.53 -46.31
CA TYR A 179 7.05 -24.99 -47.31
C TYR A 179 6.91 -25.73 -48.64
N ASN A 180 6.88 -24.97 -49.73
CA ASN A 180 6.93 -25.46 -51.09
C ASN A 180 8.22 -25.00 -51.77
N SER A 181 9.08 -25.94 -52.11
CA SER A 181 10.39 -25.74 -52.73
C SER A 181 10.30 -25.21 -54.16
N THR A 182 9.26 -25.60 -54.90
CA THR A 182 9.04 -25.16 -56.29
C THR A 182 8.70 -23.68 -56.33
N THR A 183 7.81 -23.22 -55.44
CA THR A 183 7.40 -21.81 -55.38
C THR A 183 8.20 -20.98 -54.37
N LYS A 184 9.12 -21.59 -53.64
CA LYS A 184 9.92 -20.98 -52.56
C LYS A 184 9.03 -20.23 -51.55
N THR A 185 7.92 -20.86 -51.18
CA THR A 185 6.88 -20.23 -50.36
C THR A 185 6.74 -20.95 -49.04
N VAL A 186 6.85 -20.21 -47.93
CA VAL A 186 6.42 -20.64 -46.60
C VAL A 186 5.04 -20.07 -46.29
N LYS A 187 4.16 -20.89 -45.73
CA LYS A 187 2.91 -20.45 -45.10
C LYS A 187 2.88 -20.90 -43.64
N ILE A 188 2.42 -20.01 -42.77
CA ILE A 188 2.07 -20.32 -41.37
C ILE A 188 0.55 -20.35 -41.27
N TYR A 189 0.02 -21.41 -40.68
CA TYR A 189 -1.39 -21.59 -40.40
C TYR A 189 -1.62 -21.62 -38.90
N LEU A 190 -2.67 -20.92 -38.47
CA LEU A 190 -3.25 -21.08 -37.15
C LEU A 190 -4.71 -21.46 -37.33
N ASN A 191 -5.14 -22.54 -36.69
CA ASN A 191 -6.51 -23.04 -36.72
C ASN A 191 -7.01 -23.30 -38.16
N GLY A 192 -6.13 -23.79 -39.03
CA GLY A 192 -6.42 -24.07 -40.43
C GLY A 192 -6.40 -22.85 -41.35
N ALA A 193 -6.36 -21.62 -40.81
CA ALA A 193 -6.28 -20.39 -41.60
C ALA A 193 -4.83 -19.94 -41.80
N THR A 194 -4.47 -19.52 -43.01
CA THR A 194 -3.15 -18.91 -43.27
C THR A 194 -3.05 -17.56 -42.56
N VAL A 195 -2.06 -17.39 -41.69
CA VAL A 195 -1.81 -16.14 -40.95
C VAL A 195 -0.56 -15.39 -41.42
N ALA A 196 0.38 -16.08 -42.07
CA ALA A 196 1.53 -15.46 -42.72
C ALA A 196 1.92 -16.24 -43.96
N THR A 197 2.40 -15.54 -45.00
CA THR A 197 2.96 -16.13 -46.22
C THR A 197 4.22 -15.35 -46.59
N SER A 198 5.29 -16.06 -46.96
CA SER A 198 6.53 -15.45 -47.43
C SER A 198 7.06 -16.21 -48.63
N THR A 199 7.32 -15.49 -49.73
CA THR A 199 7.99 -16.00 -50.93
C THR A 199 9.50 -15.73 -50.92
N ASN A 200 10.01 -15.15 -49.83
CA ASN A 200 11.42 -14.78 -49.67
C ASN A 200 12.23 -15.86 -48.94
N VAL A 201 11.59 -16.99 -48.61
CA VAL A 201 12.26 -18.15 -48.02
C VAL A 201 12.67 -19.09 -49.14
N THR A 202 13.94 -19.01 -49.51
CA THR A 202 14.59 -19.79 -50.57
C THR A 202 15.28 -21.07 -50.08
N LEU A 203 15.38 -21.25 -48.75
CA LEU A 203 16.01 -22.40 -48.12
C LEU A 203 14.97 -23.47 -47.75
N ALA A 204 15.19 -24.69 -48.25
CA ALA A 204 14.50 -25.88 -47.77
C ALA A 204 15.18 -26.41 -46.49
N PRO A 205 14.47 -27.12 -45.59
CA PRO A 205 15.09 -27.68 -44.38
C PRO A 205 16.29 -28.59 -44.65
N LYS A 206 16.29 -29.35 -45.77
CA LYS A 206 17.45 -30.17 -46.17
C LYS A 206 18.76 -29.37 -46.31
N ALA A 207 18.69 -28.06 -46.54
CA ALA A 207 19.86 -27.20 -46.64
C ALA A 207 20.64 -27.07 -45.31
N LEU A 208 20.01 -27.40 -44.17
CA LEU A 208 20.68 -27.46 -42.87
C LEU A 208 21.60 -28.68 -42.71
N GLY A 209 21.49 -29.69 -43.60
CA GLY A 209 22.21 -30.95 -43.47
C GLY A 209 21.65 -31.80 -42.34
N THR A 210 22.49 -32.14 -41.36
CA THR A 210 22.18 -33.10 -40.29
C THR A 210 22.17 -32.41 -38.91
N PRO A 211 21.16 -31.60 -38.57
CA PRO A 211 21.12 -30.88 -37.30
C PRO A 211 21.12 -31.84 -36.11
N ALA A 212 22.03 -31.61 -35.16
CA ALA A 212 22.20 -32.49 -33.99
C ALA A 212 21.31 -32.11 -32.80
N TYR A 213 20.82 -30.86 -32.75
CA TYR A 213 20.09 -30.30 -31.61
C TYR A 213 18.66 -29.97 -32.02
N ASN A 214 17.73 -30.88 -31.71
CA ASN A 214 16.36 -30.85 -32.21
C ASN A 214 15.37 -30.89 -31.03
N PHE A 215 14.66 -29.79 -30.79
CA PHE A 215 13.87 -29.60 -29.58
C PHE A 215 12.43 -29.18 -29.87
N ILE A 216 11.54 -29.55 -28.95
CA ILE A 216 10.22 -28.94 -28.76
C ILE A 216 10.26 -28.21 -27.41
N GLY A 217 9.97 -26.90 -27.41
CA GLY A 217 9.95 -26.06 -26.19
C GLY A 217 11.24 -25.32 -25.82
N LYS A 218 12.35 -25.55 -26.53
CA LYS A 218 13.67 -24.96 -26.25
C LYS A 218 14.24 -24.22 -27.47
N SER A 219 15.01 -23.14 -27.23
CA SER A 219 15.74 -22.40 -28.27
C SER A 219 17.11 -23.01 -28.58
N SER A 220 17.53 -22.93 -29.85
CA SER A 220 18.91 -23.21 -30.29
C SER A 220 19.87 -22.00 -30.12
N TYR A 221 19.42 -20.91 -29.47
CA TYR A 221 20.21 -19.69 -29.18
C TYR A 221 20.48 -19.52 -27.67
N ALA A 222 20.65 -20.61 -26.92
CA ALA A 222 20.52 -20.62 -25.45
C ALA A 222 21.51 -19.71 -24.68
N LEU A 223 22.72 -19.46 -25.16
CA LEU A 223 23.75 -18.63 -24.49
C LEU A 223 23.39 -17.15 -24.36
N ASN A 224 22.45 -16.65 -25.18
CA ASN A 224 22.02 -15.25 -25.13
C ASN A 224 20.90 -15.00 -24.11
N GLY A 225 20.57 -15.97 -23.24
CA GLY A 225 19.46 -15.86 -22.30
C GLY A 225 18.08 -15.98 -22.97
N ASP A 226 18.01 -16.70 -24.10
CA ASP A 226 16.74 -17.03 -24.75
C ASP A 226 15.87 -17.87 -23.82
N ALA A 227 14.61 -17.47 -23.66
CA ALA A 227 13.66 -18.12 -22.79
C ALA A 227 13.19 -19.47 -23.36
N TYR A 228 12.98 -20.44 -22.46
CA TYR A 228 12.20 -21.65 -22.75
C TYR A 228 10.73 -21.31 -22.95
N LEU A 229 10.01 -22.14 -23.71
CA LEU A 229 8.56 -22.02 -23.81
C LEU A 229 7.90 -22.64 -22.58
N GLN A 230 7.57 -21.78 -21.60
CA GLN A 230 7.03 -22.18 -20.30
C GLN A 230 5.50 -22.34 -20.33
N LYS A 231 4.97 -23.07 -19.34
CA LYS A 231 3.51 -23.19 -19.06
C LYS A 231 2.69 -23.51 -20.32
N THR A 232 3.21 -24.42 -21.12
CA THR A 232 2.68 -24.74 -22.44
C THR A 232 2.44 -26.23 -22.56
N LEU A 233 1.25 -26.57 -23.05
CA LEU A 233 0.84 -27.92 -23.41
C LEU A 233 0.96 -28.11 -24.93
N ILE A 234 1.46 -29.26 -25.35
CA ILE A 234 1.65 -29.60 -26.76
C ILE A 234 1.07 -30.99 -27.02
N ASP A 235 0.40 -31.14 -28.16
CA ASP A 235 -0.16 -32.41 -28.59
C ASP A 235 0.02 -32.64 -30.11
N GLU A 236 0.00 -33.91 -30.52
CA GLU A 236 0.01 -34.37 -31.91
C GLU A 236 1.09 -33.71 -32.80
N PHE A 237 2.35 -33.73 -32.37
CA PHE A 237 3.46 -33.14 -33.14
C PHE A 237 3.79 -34.00 -34.36
N ARG A 238 3.56 -33.47 -35.56
CA ARG A 238 3.70 -34.19 -36.85
C ARG A 238 4.65 -33.48 -37.80
N VAL A 239 5.43 -34.27 -38.54
CA VAL A 239 6.32 -33.78 -39.61
C VAL A 239 6.08 -34.57 -40.89
N TYR A 240 5.79 -33.87 -41.98
CA TYR A 240 5.56 -34.41 -43.32
C TYR A 240 6.65 -33.95 -44.28
N ASN A 241 7.01 -34.79 -45.26
CA ASN A 241 7.97 -34.45 -46.33
C ASN A 241 7.31 -33.91 -47.61
N VAL A 242 6.08 -33.42 -47.50
CA VAL A 242 5.32 -32.78 -48.58
C VAL A 242 4.72 -31.47 -48.08
N THR A 243 4.42 -30.55 -49.00
CA THR A 243 3.53 -29.42 -48.72
C THR A 243 2.09 -29.92 -48.68
N LEU A 244 1.48 -30.00 -47.49
CA LEU A 244 0.06 -30.32 -47.38
C LEU A 244 -0.80 -29.20 -47.97
N SER A 245 -1.92 -29.57 -48.58
CA SER A 245 -2.91 -28.61 -49.07
C SER A 245 -3.64 -27.93 -47.91
N ASP A 246 -4.17 -26.73 -48.16
CA ASP A 246 -4.94 -25.95 -47.18
C ASP A 246 -6.10 -26.78 -46.57
N SER A 247 -6.76 -27.65 -47.34
CA SER A 247 -7.83 -28.54 -46.84
C SER A 247 -7.31 -29.66 -45.92
N GLN A 248 -6.15 -30.24 -46.21
CA GLN A 248 -5.51 -31.23 -45.34
C GLN A 248 -5.09 -30.59 -44.01
N ILE A 249 -4.59 -29.36 -44.03
CA ILE A 249 -4.21 -28.63 -42.80
C ILE A 249 -5.44 -28.33 -41.94
N VAL A 250 -6.57 -27.98 -42.55
CA VAL A 250 -7.86 -27.83 -41.83
C VAL A 250 -8.29 -29.14 -41.19
N GLN A 251 -8.15 -30.28 -41.89
CA GLN A 251 -8.50 -31.59 -41.35
C GLN A 251 -7.61 -32.00 -40.16
N LEU A 252 -6.31 -31.69 -40.19
CA LEU A 252 -5.40 -31.96 -39.07
C LEU A 252 -5.81 -31.23 -37.79
N GLY A 253 -6.46 -30.06 -37.93
CA GLY A 253 -6.94 -29.21 -36.82
C GLY A 253 -8.39 -29.48 -36.37
N ALA A 254 -9.05 -30.53 -36.87
CA ALA A 254 -10.49 -30.73 -36.68
C ALA A 254 -10.93 -30.89 -35.21
N SER A 255 -10.05 -31.40 -34.34
CA SER A 255 -10.34 -31.61 -32.90
C SER A 255 -10.29 -30.33 -32.06
N LEU A 256 -9.84 -29.21 -32.64
CA LEU A 256 -9.61 -27.96 -31.92
C LEU A 256 -10.82 -27.43 -31.11
N PRO A 257 -12.08 -27.47 -31.62
CA PRO A 257 -13.22 -26.99 -30.85
C PRO A 257 -13.47 -27.84 -29.60
N GLU A 258 -13.32 -29.16 -29.69
CA GLU A 258 -13.53 -30.09 -28.59
C GLU A 258 -12.44 -29.96 -27.53
N MET A 259 -11.17 -29.84 -27.95
CA MET A 259 -10.04 -29.57 -27.05
C MET A 259 -10.24 -28.25 -26.27
N ASN A 260 -10.71 -27.20 -26.94
CA ASN A 260 -10.99 -25.91 -26.29
C ASN A 260 -12.16 -25.99 -25.31
N ALA A 261 -13.25 -26.68 -25.68
CA ALA A 261 -14.39 -26.89 -24.79
C ALA A 261 -13.97 -27.64 -23.50
N ALA A 262 -13.18 -28.69 -23.64
CA ALA A 262 -12.65 -29.46 -22.51
C ALA A 262 -11.68 -28.65 -21.64
N TRP A 263 -10.81 -27.84 -22.25
CA TRP A 263 -9.92 -26.94 -21.53
C TRP A 263 -10.68 -25.92 -20.69
N TYR A 264 -11.68 -25.24 -21.27
CA TYR A 264 -12.50 -24.28 -20.52
C TYR A 264 -13.29 -24.94 -19.40
N GLN A 265 -13.81 -26.16 -19.62
CA GLN A 265 -14.50 -26.93 -18.59
C GLN A 265 -13.58 -27.23 -17.38
N ILE A 266 -12.33 -27.61 -17.61
CA ILE A 266 -11.36 -27.88 -16.54
C ILE A 266 -11.06 -26.59 -15.76
N GLN A 267 -10.78 -25.49 -16.46
CA GLN A 267 -10.53 -24.21 -15.80
C GLN A 267 -11.71 -23.77 -14.92
N ILE A 268 -12.95 -23.98 -15.39
CA ILE A 268 -14.14 -23.70 -14.59
C ILE A 268 -14.23 -24.65 -13.39
N ASN A 269 -13.94 -25.94 -13.55
CA ASN A 269 -13.97 -26.91 -12.46
C ASN A 269 -12.92 -26.61 -11.39
N ASP A 270 -11.70 -26.25 -11.78
CA ASP A 270 -10.62 -25.89 -10.87
C ASP A 270 -10.98 -24.63 -10.08
N PHE A 271 -11.51 -23.60 -10.75
CA PHE A 271 -12.03 -22.40 -10.12
C PHE A 271 -13.18 -22.72 -9.15
N LEU A 272 -14.17 -23.53 -9.56
CA LEU A 272 -15.25 -23.95 -8.66
C LEU A 272 -14.75 -24.87 -7.53
N GLY A 273 -13.58 -25.49 -7.69
CA GLY A 273 -12.88 -26.27 -6.67
C GLY A 273 -12.13 -25.41 -5.65
N SER A 274 -11.67 -24.22 -6.04
CA SER A 274 -11.00 -23.27 -5.16
C SER A 274 -11.96 -22.39 -4.34
N VAL A 275 -13.25 -22.31 -4.72
CA VAL A 275 -14.27 -21.63 -3.91
C VAL A 275 -14.34 -22.26 -2.52
N ASP A 276 -14.11 -21.45 -1.48
CA ASP A 276 -14.11 -21.87 -0.07
C ASP A 276 -15.52 -22.05 0.50
N LEU A 277 -16.28 -22.94 -0.14
CA LEU A 277 -17.57 -23.42 0.34
C LEU A 277 -17.58 -24.94 0.33
N LYS A 278 -18.00 -25.53 1.45
CA LYS A 278 -18.05 -26.99 1.62
C LYS A 278 -19.49 -27.46 1.74
N ASP A 279 -19.76 -28.64 1.20
CA ASP A 279 -21.06 -29.27 1.37
C ASP A 279 -21.32 -29.60 2.85
N GLY A 280 -22.46 -29.16 3.36
CA GLY A 280 -22.84 -29.24 4.77
C GLY A 280 -22.21 -28.19 5.69
N GLN A 281 -21.57 -27.14 5.15
CA GLN A 281 -20.93 -26.10 5.96
C GLN A 281 -21.94 -25.35 6.84
N LEU A 282 -21.59 -25.15 8.10
CA LEU A 282 -22.35 -24.31 9.04
C LEU A 282 -22.05 -22.84 8.76
N ILE A 283 -23.08 -22.01 8.65
CA ILE A 283 -23.01 -20.59 8.30
C ILE A 283 -23.65 -19.75 9.39
N ASN A 284 -22.94 -18.73 9.84
CA ASN A 284 -23.35 -17.80 10.90
C ASN A 284 -22.99 -16.34 10.61
N ALA A 285 -22.48 -16.06 9.42
CA ALA A 285 -22.13 -14.72 8.94
C ALA A 285 -22.30 -14.66 7.42
N ASP A 286 -22.28 -13.45 6.86
CA ASP A 286 -22.29 -13.21 5.42
C ASP A 286 -21.16 -13.95 4.70
N ILE A 287 -21.44 -14.41 3.49
CA ILE A 287 -20.53 -15.18 2.66
C ILE A 287 -20.04 -14.29 1.52
N THR A 288 -18.73 -14.14 1.38
CA THR A 288 -18.15 -13.47 0.22
C THR A 288 -18.19 -14.42 -0.98
N LEU A 289 -18.96 -14.06 -2.00
CA LEU A 289 -19.12 -14.85 -3.22
C LEU A 289 -18.35 -14.22 -4.38
N PRO A 290 -17.46 -14.95 -5.07
CA PRO A 290 -16.78 -14.41 -6.24
C PRO A 290 -17.79 -14.15 -7.35
N THR A 291 -17.57 -13.10 -8.15
CA THR A 291 -18.41 -12.76 -9.33
C THR A 291 -17.68 -13.01 -10.65
N SER A 292 -16.35 -12.98 -10.64
CA SER A 292 -15.51 -13.34 -11.78
C SER A 292 -14.06 -13.56 -11.38
N GLU A 293 -13.38 -14.51 -12.01
CA GLU A 293 -11.94 -14.72 -11.87
C GLU A 293 -11.38 -15.44 -13.11
N TYR A 294 -10.14 -15.14 -13.54
CA TYR A 294 -9.48 -15.81 -14.68
C TYR A 294 -10.32 -15.92 -15.99
N GLY A 295 -11.13 -14.88 -16.28
CA GLY A 295 -12.03 -14.84 -17.43
C GLY A 295 -13.26 -15.75 -17.32
N ILE A 296 -13.53 -16.31 -16.13
CA ILE A 296 -14.73 -17.05 -15.77
C ILE A 296 -15.69 -16.05 -15.13
N THR A 297 -16.92 -15.97 -15.64
CA THR A 297 -18.01 -15.25 -14.98
C THR A 297 -18.79 -16.23 -14.13
N ILE A 298 -19.04 -15.92 -12.87
CA ILE A 298 -19.84 -16.76 -11.98
C ILE A 298 -21.05 -15.97 -11.50
N THR A 299 -22.19 -16.65 -11.52
CA THR A 299 -23.44 -16.14 -10.97
C THR A 299 -23.94 -17.09 -9.90
N TRP A 300 -24.60 -16.53 -8.90
CA TRP A 300 -25.07 -17.28 -7.75
C TRP A 300 -26.58 -17.22 -7.67
N SER A 301 -27.18 -18.35 -7.33
CA SER A 301 -28.60 -18.44 -7.02
C SER A 301 -28.78 -19.19 -5.70
N SER A 302 -29.57 -18.61 -4.81
CA SER A 302 -29.95 -19.24 -3.55
C SER A 302 -31.29 -19.93 -3.68
N SER A 303 -31.42 -21.13 -3.09
CA SER A 303 -32.71 -21.80 -2.93
C SER A 303 -33.64 -21.07 -1.95
N ASP A 304 -33.10 -20.17 -1.12
CA ASP A 304 -33.85 -19.35 -0.17
C ASP A 304 -33.17 -17.99 0.03
N THR A 305 -33.57 -17.02 -0.79
CA THR A 305 -33.00 -15.66 -0.78
C THR A 305 -33.32 -14.86 0.48
N ALA A 306 -34.29 -15.31 1.30
CA ALA A 306 -34.60 -14.69 2.57
C ALA A 306 -33.64 -15.13 3.69
N THR A 307 -32.85 -16.19 3.49
CA THR A 307 -31.86 -16.70 4.45
C THR A 307 -30.43 -16.55 3.97
N ILE A 308 -30.13 -16.82 2.70
CA ILE A 308 -28.88 -16.41 2.07
C ILE A 308 -29.23 -15.75 0.74
N SER A 309 -28.90 -14.48 0.55
CA SER A 309 -29.16 -13.78 -0.71
C SER A 309 -28.23 -14.29 -1.83
N ASN A 310 -28.53 -13.94 -3.09
CA ASN A 310 -27.62 -14.24 -4.22
C ASN A 310 -26.27 -13.52 -4.12
N ALA A 311 -26.16 -12.50 -3.27
CA ALA A 311 -24.89 -11.80 -2.98
C ALA A 311 -24.17 -12.39 -1.75
N GLY A 312 -24.73 -13.42 -1.11
CA GLY A 312 -24.15 -14.06 0.07
C GLY A 312 -24.51 -13.40 1.40
N VAL A 313 -25.45 -12.45 1.43
CA VAL A 313 -25.94 -11.84 2.68
C VAL A 313 -26.79 -12.86 3.45
N VAL A 314 -26.47 -13.12 4.71
CA VAL A 314 -27.06 -14.16 5.54
C VAL A 314 -28.00 -13.55 6.58
N VAL A 315 -29.25 -14.02 6.58
CA VAL A 315 -30.22 -13.75 7.64
C VAL A 315 -30.41 -15.02 8.44
N ARG A 316 -29.87 -15.02 9.66
CA ARG A 316 -29.95 -16.17 10.57
C ARG A 316 -31.36 -16.34 11.13
N PRO A 317 -31.84 -17.58 11.31
CA PRO A 317 -33.03 -17.84 12.13
C PRO A 317 -32.88 -17.21 13.52
N ALA A 318 -33.95 -16.72 14.13
CA ALA A 318 -33.86 -16.21 15.50
C ALA A 318 -33.51 -17.34 16.50
N SER A 319 -32.88 -16.98 17.62
CA SER A 319 -32.57 -17.91 18.72
C SER A 319 -33.76 -18.81 19.10
N GLY A 320 -33.47 -20.10 19.32
CA GLY A 320 -34.46 -21.13 19.64
C GLY A 320 -35.17 -21.76 18.43
N ASN A 321 -34.95 -21.26 17.21
CA ASN A 321 -35.42 -21.92 15.98
C ASN A 321 -34.44 -23.01 15.52
N GLU A 322 -34.91 -23.89 14.64
CA GLU A 322 -34.06 -24.90 14.00
C GLU A 322 -33.10 -24.26 12.96
N PRO A 323 -31.90 -24.82 12.76
CA PRO A 323 -31.02 -24.43 11.66
C PRO A 323 -31.71 -24.56 10.30
N LYS A 324 -31.37 -23.66 9.37
CA LYS A 324 -32.00 -23.61 8.05
C LYS A 324 -31.03 -24.01 6.96
N GLU A 325 -31.41 -25.02 6.18
CA GLU A 325 -30.63 -25.46 5.03
C GLU A 325 -30.90 -24.59 3.80
N VAL A 326 -29.83 -24.15 3.13
CA VAL A 326 -29.89 -23.38 1.89
C VAL A 326 -28.92 -23.97 0.88
N ILE A 327 -29.39 -24.21 -0.35
CA ILE A 327 -28.55 -24.63 -1.46
C ILE A 327 -28.15 -23.39 -2.23
N LEU A 328 -26.87 -23.07 -2.18
CA LEU A 328 -26.28 -22.01 -2.99
C LEU A 328 -25.72 -22.64 -4.27
N THR A 329 -26.20 -22.18 -5.43
CA THR A 329 -25.82 -22.74 -6.72
C THR A 329 -24.97 -21.75 -7.49
N ALA A 330 -23.70 -22.10 -7.70
CA ALA A 330 -22.78 -21.42 -8.60
C ALA A 330 -23.06 -21.85 -10.04
N THR A 331 -23.22 -20.88 -10.93
CA THR A 331 -23.21 -21.08 -12.38
C THR A 331 -22.03 -20.31 -12.96
N ALA A 332 -20.98 -21.03 -13.31
CA ALA A 332 -19.75 -20.48 -13.86
C ALA A 332 -19.70 -20.69 -15.37
N VAL A 333 -19.32 -19.64 -16.10
CA VAL A 333 -19.32 -19.60 -17.56
C VAL A 333 -17.98 -19.08 -18.07
N LYS A 334 -17.37 -19.78 -19.02
CA LYS A 334 -16.21 -19.34 -19.80
C LYS A 334 -16.38 -19.74 -21.25
N GLN A 335 -16.35 -18.76 -22.17
CA GLN A 335 -16.42 -18.97 -23.62
C GLN A 335 -17.61 -19.86 -24.07
N GLY A 336 -18.77 -19.70 -23.43
CA GLY A 336 -19.99 -20.46 -23.74
C GLY A 336 -20.10 -21.83 -23.06
N ILE A 337 -19.03 -22.34 -22.44
CA ILE A 337 -19.08 -23.51 -21.57
C ILE A 337 -19.63 -23.10 -20.21
N MET A 338 -20.62 -23.83 -19.73
CA MET A 338 -21.34 -23.56 -18.49
C MET A 338 -21.23 -24.76 -17.56
N VAL A 339 -20.83 -24.50 -16.31
CA VAL A 339 -20.75 -25.51 -15.26
C VAL A 339 -21.56 -25.02 -14.07
N VAL A 340 -22.36 -25.92 -13.52
CA VAL A 340 -23.18 -25.64 -12.34
C VAL A 340 -22.67 -26.50 -11.19
N LYS A 341 -22.43 -25.88 -10.04
CA LYS A 341 -22.07 -26.55 -8.80
C LYS A 341 -22.94 -26.04 -7.67
N ALA A 342 -23.57 -26.96 -6.95
CA ALA A 342 -24.40 -26.67 -5.79
C ALA A 342 -23.60 -26.90 -4.51
N PHE A 343 -23.81 -26.02 -3.53
CA PHE A 343 -23.25 -26.10 -2.19
C PHE A 343 -24.40 -26.15 -1.19
N ARG A 344 -24.54 -27.25 -0.46
CA ARG A 344 -25.50 -27.34 0.65
C ARG A 344 -24.93 -26.62 1.87
N LEU A 345 -25.57 -25.55 2.31
CA LEU A 345 -25.16 -24.74 3.46
C LEU A 345 -26.20 -24.85 4.57
N ILE A 346 -25.77 -24.77 5.83
CA ILE A 346 -26.64 -24.86 7.01
C ILE A 346 -26.49 -23.56 7.80
N VAL A 347 -27.45 -22.65 7.68
CA VAL A 347 -27.47 -21.41 8.45
C VAL A 347 -27.93 -21.71 9.87
N ILE A 348 -27.04 -21.52 10.83
CA ILE A 348 -27.35 -21.76 12.24
C ILE A 348 -28.12 -20.57 12.84
N PRO A 349 -29.04 -20.81 13.79
CA PRO A 349 -29.79 -19.75 14.46
C PRO A 349 -28.86 -18.74 15.14
N SER A 350 -29.29 -17.49 15.27
CA SER A 350 -28.63 -16.50 16.12
C SER A 350 -28.66 -16.96 17.57
N LEU A 351 -27.59 -16.66 18.31
CA LEU A 351 -27.61 -16.87 19.76
C LEU A 351 -28.52 -15.83 20.43
N SER A 352 -29.08 -16.17 21.59
CA SER A 352 -29.73 -15.16 22.44
C SER A 352 -28.69 -14.09 22.84
N ASP A 353 -29.12 -12.89 23.22
CA ASP A 353 -28.17 -11.82 23.60
C ASP A 353 -27.18 -12.26 24.69
N THR A 354 -27.61 -13.08 25.65
CA THR A 354 -26.76 -13.61 26.72
C THR A 354 -25.76 -14.65 26.20
N GLU A 355 -26.19 -15.56 25.34
CA GLU A 355 -25.30 -16.58 24.74
C GLU A 355 -24.33 -15.95 23.74
N ALA A 356 -24.77 -14.96 22.95
CA ALA A 356 -23.94 -14.20 22.03
C ALA A 356 -22.85 -13.43 22.78
N VAL A 357 -23.20 -12.71 23.84
CA VAL A 357 -22.23 -12.00 24.68
C VAL A 357 -21.24 -12.98 25.31
N THR A 358 -21.68 -14.14 25.77
CA THR A 358 -20.79 -15.17 26.35
C THR A 358 -19.83 -15.71 25.30
N TYR A 359 -20.35 -16.14 24.15
CA TYR A 359 -19.54 -16.65 23.04
C TYR A 359 -18.52 -15.61 22.57
N ASP A 360 -18.96 -14.38 22.33
CA ASP A 360 -18.10 -13.30 21.88
C ASP A 360 -17.02 -13.00 22.92
N THR A 361 -17.38 -12.91 24.20
CA THR A 361 -16.43 -12.69 25.29
C THR A 361 -15.36 -13.78 25.34
N GLU A 362 -15.74 -15.05 25.22
CA GLU A 362 -14.84 -16.21 25.26
C GLU A 362 -13.95 -16.33 24.00
N ASN A 363 -14.39 -15.77 22.87
CA ASN A 363 -13.70 -15.88 21.58
C ASN A 363 -12.99 -14.60 21.12
N ILE A 364 -12.91 -13.55 21.96
CA ILE A 364 -12.03 -12.40 21.65
C ILE A 364 -10.58 -12.86 21.52
N ILE A 365 -9.99 -12.53 20.37
CA ILE A 365 -8.56 -12.69 20.09
C ILE A 365 -7.93 -11.30 20.00
N VAL A 366 -6.91 -11.06 20.82
CA VAL A 366 -6.04 -9.88 20.69
C VAL A 366 -4.76 -10.34 20.00
N ALA A 367 -4.58 -9.95 18.75
CA ALA A 367 -3.39 -10.31 17.98
C ALA A 367 -2.18 -9.46 18.39
N GLY A 368 -0.98 -10.05 18.38
CA GLY A 368 0.28 -9.38 18.68
C GLY A 368 1.06 -10.04 19.82
N SER A 369 2.27 -9.54 20.07
CA SER A 369 3.19 -10.04 21.10
C SER A 369 2.77 -9.59 22.49
N LEU A 370 1.72 -10.19 23.06
CA LEU A 370 1.14 -9.74 24.34
C LEU A 370 2.12 -9.86 25.52
N ASP A 371 3.11 -10.75 25.45
CA ASP A 371 4.11 -10.92 26.51
C ASP A 371 5.33 -9.99 26.42
N ASN A 372 5.45 -9.25 25.32
CA ASN A 372 6.55 -8.33 25.03
C ASN A 372 6.13 -7.31 23.95
N LEU A 373 5.11 -6.51 24.25
CA LEU A 373 4.47 -5.62 23.28
C LEU A 373 5.39 -4.44 22.93
N ARG A 374 5.72 -4.30 21.64
CA ARG A 374 6.52 -3.18 21.09
C ARG A 374 5.79 -2.35 20.04
N SER A 375 4.52 -2.65 19.78
CA SER A 375 3.69 -1.99 18.78
C SER A 375 2.25 -1.83 19.29
N SER A 376 1.47 -0.96 18.64
CA SER A 376 0.05 -0.79 19.00
C SER A 376 -0.76 -2.04 18.64
N LEU A 377 -1.73 -2.37 19.48
CA LEU A 377 -2.68 -3.45 19.25
C LEU A 377 -3.83 -2.95 18.37
N VAL A 378 -4.35 -3.84 17.53
CA VAL A 378 -5.65 -3.65 16.86
C VAL A 378 -6.67 -4.41 17.67
N LEU A 379 -7.62 -3.69 18.28
CA LEU A 379 -8.63 -4.26 19.15
C LEU A 379 -9.97 -4.44 18.40
N PRO A 380 -10.65 -5.58 18.52
CA PRO A 380 -11.96 -5.77 17.91
C PRO A 380 -13.01 -4.88 18.60
N VAL A 381 -13.84 -4.20 17.81
CA VAL A 381 -14.94 -3.35 18.30
C VAL A 381 -16.31 -4.05 18.25
N SER A 382 -16.34 -5.26 17.70
CA SER A 382 -17.53 -6.11 17.62
C SER A 382 -17.14 -7.58 17.72
N GLY A 383 -18.01 -8.37 18.33
CA GLY A 383 -17.90 -9.81 18.46
C GLY A 383 -18.49 -10.54 17.26
N PHE A 384 -18.13 -11.81 17.13
CA PHE A 384 -18.53 -12.69 16.04
C PHE A 384 -20.06 -12.90 15.96
N GLU A 385 -20.75 -12.91 17.09
CA GLU A 385 -22.21 -13.01 17.22
C GLU A 385 -22.89 -11.63 17.28
N GLY A 386 -22.17 -10.56 16.92
CA GLY A 386 -22.70 -9.21 16.77
C GLY A 386 -22.83 -8.42 18.07
N SER A 387 -22.16 -8.82 19.15
CA SER A 387 -22.03 -7.99 20.35
C SER A 387 -21.11 -6.79 20.07
N THR A 388 -21.38 -5.63 20.66
CA THR A 388 -20.44 -4.50 20.67
C THR A 388 -19.33 -4.72 21.70
N ILE A 389 -18.10 -4.32 21.42
CA ILE A 389 -16.96 -4.45 22.33
C ILE A 389 -16.35 -3.07 22.60
N GLY A 390 -16.46 -2.61 23.85
CA GLY A 390 -15.70 -1.48 24.37
C GLY A 390 -14.44 -1.95 25.09
N TRP A 391 -13.45 -1.08 25.24
CA TRP A 391 -12.18 -1.42 25.89
C TRP A 391 -11.79 -0.37 26.93
N SER A 392 -11.11 -0.80 27.98
CA SER A 392 -10.52 0.08 28.99
C SER A 392 -9.17 -0.45 29.45
N SER A 393 -8.18 0.42 29.57
CA SER A 393 -6.83 0.11 30.03
C SER A 393 -6.65 0.43 31.50
N SER A 394 -5.92 -0.43 32.23
CA SER A 394 -5.48 -0.13 33.59
C SER A 394 -4.38 0.95 33.65
N LEU A 395 -3.71 1.23 32.54
CA LEU A 395 -2.63 2.22 32.40
C LEU A 395 -2.75 2.95 31.05
N PRO A 396 -3.78 3.78 30.84
CA PRO A 396 -4.09 4.41 29.55
C PRO A 396 -2.98 5.33 29.01
N ASP A 397 -2.14 5.87 29.89
CA ASP A 397 -0.97 6.67 29.50
C ASP A 397 0.10 5.83 28.79
N LEU A 398 0.23 4.54 29.16
CA LEU A 398 1.20 3.61 28.55
C LEU A 398 0.62 2.91 27.32
N LEU A 399 -0.57 2.33 27.46
CA LEU A 399 -1.34 1.66 26.42
C LEU A 399 -2.79 2.12 26.54
N SER A 400 -3.29 2.88 25.58
CA SER A 400 -4.63 3.48 25.65
C SER A 400 -5.75 2.46 25.54
N ASP A 401 -6.97 2.90 25.84
CA ASP A 401 -8.20 2.10 25.74
C ASP A 401 -8.43 1.53 24.34
N ASN A 402 -8.01 2.22 23.28
CA ASN A 402 -8.13 1.73 21.91
C ASN A 402 -6.91 0.91 21.42
N GLY A 403 -6.01 0.51 22.32
CA GLY A 403 -4.87 -0.35 22.00
C GLY A 403 -3.65 0.39 21.45
N LYS A 404 -3.64 1.73 21.43
CA LYS A 404 -2.47 2.50 21.01
C LYS A 404 -1.39 2.46 22.09
N LEU A 405 -0.23 1.91 21.72
CA LEU A 405 0.97 1.93 22.54
C LEU A 405 1.60 3.33 22.46
N ASN A 406 1.63 4.05 23.58
CA ASN A 406 2.18 5.40 23.62
C ASN A 406 3.68 5.40 23.92
N TYR A 407 4.13 4.55 24.85
CA TYR A 407 5.52 4.44 25.28
C TYR A 407 5.89 2.99 25.63
N LEU A 408 7.18 2.65 25.50
CA LEU A 408 7.75 1.46 26.13
C LEU A 408 8.09 1.74 27.59
N SER A 409 8.22 0.68 28.39
CA SER A 409 8.73 0.75 29.75
C SER A 409 10.17 1.29 29.77
N GLU A 410 10.52 2.15 30.72
CA GLU A 410 11.85 2.74 30.79
C GLU A 410 12.92 1.69 31.06
N LYS A 411 14.10 1.87 30.46
CA LYS A 411 15.23 0.96 30.65
C LYS A 411 15.65 0.89 32.13
N GLY A 412 15.88 -0.33 32.62
CA GLY A 412 16.13 -0.67 34.01
C GLY A 412 14.88 -1.02 34.83
N THR A 413 13.67 -0.90 34.28
CA THR A 413 12.41 -1.17 35.00
C THR A 413 11.79 -2.53 34.66
N GLY A 414 12.26 -3.19 33.60
CA GLY A 414 11.67 -4.41 33.05
C GLY A 414 10.34 -4.16 32.34
N LYS A 415 9.71 -5.24 31.86
CA LYS A 415 8.41 -5.17 31.19
C LYS A 415 7.29 -4.76 32.16
N THR A 416 6.42 -3.84 31.75
CA THR A 416 5.30 -3.37 32.59
C THR A 416 4.00 -4.07 32.19
N LYS A 417 3.29 -4.63 33.19
CA LYS A 417 1.97 -5.26 32.98
C LYS A 417 0.88 -4.20 32.88
N VAL A 418 0.07 -4.29 31.83
CA VAL A 418 -1.17 -3.55 31.59
C VAL A 418 -2.31 -4.56 31.49
N VAL A 419 -3.46 -4.28 32.12
CA VAL A 419 -4.67 -5.07 31.94
C VAL A 419 -5.62 -4.31 31.03
N LEU A 420 -5.83 -4.83 29.81
CA LEU A 420 -6.89 -4.35 28.92
C LEU A 420 -8.16 -5.14 29.20
N THR A 421 -9.26 -4.46 29.54
CA THR A 421 -10.55 -5.09 29.80
C THR A 421 -11.50 -4.83 28.65
N ALA A 422 -11.89 -5.89 27.95
CA ALA A 422 -12.98 -5.84 26.98
C ALA A 422 -14.32 -5.85 27.72
N THR A 423 -15.23 -4.94 27.36
CA THR A 423 -16.63 -4.90 27.78
C THR A 423 -17.50 -5.26 26.59
N VAL A 424 -18.08 -6.46 26.62
CA VAL A 424 -18.87 -7.02 25.53
C VAL A 424 -20.35 -6.87 25.88
N ALA A 425 -21.12 -6.24 24.98
CA ALA A 425 -22.52 -5.94 25.23
C ALA A 425 -23.41 -6.21 24.02
N LYS A 426 -24.59 -6.78 24.27
CA LYS A 426 -25.68 -6.95 23.28
C LYS A 426 -27.02 -6.89 24.01
N GLY A 427 -27.92 -6.01 23.56
CA GLY A 427 -29.17 -5.74 24.27
C GLY A 427 -28.92 -5.28 25.71
N SER A 428 -29.49 -5.99 26.69
CA SER A 428 -29.24 -5.76 28.12
C SER A 428 -28.14 -6.65 28.73
N SER A 429 -27.59 -7.59 27.96
CA SER A 429 -26.53 -8.50 28.43
C SER A 429 -25.16 -7.83 28.28
N VAL A 430 -24.35 -7.87 29.33
CA VAL A 430 -22.99 -7.31 29.36
C VAL A 430 -22.06 -8.26 30.11
N GLN A 431 -20.87 -8.53 29.55
CA GLN A 431 -19.79 -9.25 30.23
C GLN A 431 -18.46 -8.53 30.01
N THR A 432 -17.47 -8.82 30.85
CA THR A 432 -16.14 -8.26 30.72
C THR A 432 -15.08 -9.36 30.72
N ARG A 433 -14.01 -9.19 29.93
CA ARG A 433 -12.85 -10.09 29.93
C ARG A 433 -11.54 -9.30 29.99
N PRO A 434 -10.68 -9.55 31.00
CA PRO A 434 -9.36 -8.95 31.07
C PRO A 434 -8.34 -9.70 30.19
N PHE A 435 -7.40 -8.95 29.63
CA PHE A 435 -6.23 -9.42 28.89
C PHE A 435 -4.98 -8.85 29.54
N GLU A 436 -4.05 -9.73 29.92
CA GLU A 436 -2.76 -9.31 30.47
C GLU A 436 -1.78 -9.04 29.35
N ILE A 437 -1.36 -7.79 29.24
CA ILE A 437 -0.41 -7.32 28.22
C ILE A 437 0.85 -6.85 28.95
N TYR A 438 2.01 -7.23 28.45
CA TYR A 438 3.31 -6.83 28.98
C TYR A 438 3.98 -5.92 27.97
N VAL A 439 3.97 -4.62 28.25
CA VAL A 439 4.67 -3.62 27.45
C VAL A 439 6.18 -3.82 27.63
N ALA A 440 6.89 -3.91 26.51
CA ALA A 440 8.31 -4.18 26.48
C ALA A 440 9.12 -3.02 27.07
N GLU A 441 10.31 -3.35 27.56
CA GLU A 441 11.30 -2.38 28.01
C GLU A 441 12.08 -1.78 26.83
N LYS A 442 12.46 -0.50 26.96
CA LYS A 442 13.40 0.17 26.06
C LYS A 442 14.76 -0.51 26.10
N GLU A 443 15.33 -0.75 24.93
CA GLU A 443 16.64 -1.38 24.74
C GLU A 443 17.78 -0.43 25.12
N GLY A 444 17.49 0.88 25.16
CA GLY A 444 18.45 1.94 25.52
C GLY A 444 19.47 2.22 24.43
N PHE A 445 19.14 1.87 23.20
CA PHE A 445 19.79 2.42 22.02
C PHE A 445 19.20 3.78 21.70
N SER A 446 19.96 4.60 20.98
CA SER A 446 19.55 5.96 20.59
C SER A 446 19.94 6.33 19.17
N ALA A 447 20.70 5.46 18.50
CA ALA A 447 21.26 5.69 17.18
C ALA A 447 21.63 4.35 16.52
N TYR A 448 22.11 4.44 15.28
CA TYR A 448 22.59 3.34 14.46
C TYR A 448 23.96 3.69 13.89
N LEU A 449 24.84 2.69 13.82
CA LEU A 449 26.12 2.76 13.11
C LEU A 449 26.02 1.94 11.84
N PHE A 450 26.40 2.51 10.71
CA PHE A 450 26.59 1.83 9.44
C PHE A 450 28.10 1.68 9.15
N ALA A 451 28.58 0.45 9.06
CA ALA A 451 29.91 0.11 8.55
C ALA A 451 29.83 -0.25 7.07
N TYR A 452 30.60 0.42 6.21
CA TYR A 452 30.51 0.28 4.75
C TYR A 452 31.83 0.60 4.04
N PHE A 453 31.87 0.40 2.71
CA PHE A 453 32.91 0.90 1.79
C PHE A 453 32.23 1.55 0.56
N THR A 454 32.96 2.17 -0.38
CA THR A 454 32.34 3.05 -1.39
C THR A 454 32.45 2.60 -2.84
N GLY A 455 33.28 1.61 -3.17
CA GLY A 455 33.55 1.27 -4.57
C GLY A 455 34.49 0.08 -4.77
N ASN A 456 34.97 -0.10 -5.99
CA ASN A 456 35.68 -1.31 -6.45
C ASN A 456 37.14 -1.01 -6.85
N SER A 457 37.76 0.01 -6.22
CA SER A 457 39.14 0.35 -6.52
C SER A 457 39.89 0.90 -5.31
N GLY A 458 41.12 0.41 -5.09
CA GLY A 458 42.11 1.01 -4.18
C GLY A 458 41.54 1.53 -2.85
N ASN A 459 41.45 2.85 -2.70
CA ASN A 459 41.02 3.54 -1.47
C ASN A 459 39.50 3.57 -1.24
N GLU A 460 38.71 3.11 -2.21
CA GLU A 460 37.26 2.94 -2.07
C GLU A 460 36.93 1.64 -1.31
N GLU A 461 37.82 0.66 -1.36
CA GLU A 461 37.78 -0.61 -0.61
C GLU A 461 38.43 -0.42 0.76
N ALA A 462 37.80 0.44 1.56
CA ALA A 462 38.26 0.82 2.89
C ALA A 462 37.09 1.04 3.83
N LEU A 463 37.26 0.63 5.09
CA LEU A 463 36.24 0.72 6.13
C LEU A 463 35.89 2.17 6.42
N ARG A 464 34.59 2.46 6.38
CA ARG A 464 34.00 3.76 6.67
C ARG A 464 32.83 3.59 7.63
N PHE A 465 32.54 4.65 8.38
CA PHE A 465 31.41 4.70 9.30
C PHE A 465 30.45 5.83 8.97
N ALA A 466 29.16 5.58 9.18
CA ALA A 466 28.12 6.60 9.18
C ALA A 466 27.18 6.40 10.37
N ILE A 467 26.58 7.49 10.85
CA ILE A 467 25.69 7.48 12.02
C ILE A 467 24.30 7.97 11.65
N SER A 468 23.28 7.42 12.30
CA SER A 468 21.88 7.81 12.16
C SER A 468 21.15 7.79 13.49
N ASN A 469 20.22 8.71 13.74
CA ASN A 469 19.33 8.66 14.91
C ASN A 469 18.13 7.72 14.68
N ASP A 470 17.66 7.63 13.43
CA ASP A 470 16.35 7.07 13.06
C ASP A 470 16.44 5.77 12.26
N GLY A 471 17.64 5.38 11.80
CA GLY A 471 17.86 4.18 10.99
C GLY A 471 17.62 4.40 9.50
N PHE A 472 17.41 5.64 9.06
CA PHE A 472 17.11 5.99 7.67
C PHE A 472 17.96 7.15 7.14
N THR A 473 18.24 8.15 7.97
CA THR A 473 19.06 9.31 7.61
C THR A 473 20.47 9.12 8.15
N TYR A 474 21.40 8.73 7.29
CA TYR A 474 22.79 8.47 7.67
C TYR A 474 23.72 9.58 7.21
N LYS A 475 24.59 10.01 8.14
CA LYS A 475 25.67 10.94 7.86
C LYS A 475 27.02 10.23 7.99
N ALA A 476 27.84 10.28 6.95
CA ALA A 476 29.21 9.77 6.98
C ALA A 476 30.06 10.51 8.04
N LEU A 477 30.78 9.74 8.84
CA LEU A 477 31.80 10.22 9.76
C LEU A 477 33.13 10.45 9.01
N ASN A 478 34.05 11.17 9.64
CA ASN A 478 35.40 11.44 9.12
C ASN A 478 35.42 12.12 7.73
N ASN A 479 34.39 12.93 7.43
CA ASN A 479 34.15 13.51 6.10
C ASN A 479 34.10 12.47 4.97
N ASN A 480 33.57 11.28 5.27
CA ASN A 480 33.62 10.13 4.38
C ASN A 480 35.06 9.82 3.93
N ASN A 481 36.01 9.77 4.87
CA ASN A 481 37.34 9.15 4.68
C ASN A 481 37.41 7.83 5.46
N PRO A 482 38.32 6.90 5.10
CA PRO A 482 38.49 5.65 5.83
C PRO A 482 38.76 5.87 7.32
N VAL A 483 38.18 5.02 8.17
CA VAL A 483 38.36 5.10 9.64
C VAL A 483 39.58 4.28 10.12
N LEU A 484 40.04 3.34 9.30
CA LEU A 484 41.27 2.56 9.47
C LEU A 484 42.07 2.58 8.17
N ASN A 485 43.39 2.39 8.27
CA ASN A 485 44.27 2.31 7.11
C ASN A 485 44.34 0.88 6.57
N SER A 486 43.62 0.59 5.48
CA SER A 486 43.56 -0.74 4.86
C SER A 486 44.94 -1.32 4.56
N ALA A 487 45.90 -0.51 4.09
CA ALA A 487 47.25 -0.98 3.76
C ALA A 487 48.04 -1.55 4.95
N VAL A 488 47.61 -1.29 6.19
CA VAL A 488 48.23 -1.80 7.42
C VAL A 488 47.55 -3.08 7.91
N ILE A 489 46.24 -3.21 7.70
CA ILE A 489 45.41 -4.26 8.33
C ILE A 489 44.99 -5.37 7.39
N SER A 490 45.22 -5.20 6.08
CA SER A 490 44.86 -6.14 5.02
C SER A 490 46.13 -6.66 4.33
N SER A 491 46.14 -7.94 3.94
CA SER A 491 47.25 -8.52 3.18
C SER A 491 47.23 -8.10 1.72
N THR A 492 46.06 -7.76 1.16
CA THR A 492 45.92 -7.25 -0.22
C THR A 492 46.01 -5.72 -0.32
N GLY A 493 45.93 -5.01 0.81
CA GLY A 493 45.87 -3.56 0.92
C GLY A 493 44.48 -2.93 0.86
N GLY A 494 43.40 -3.73 0.86
CA GLY A 494 42.00 -3.30 0.72
C GLY A 494 41.05 -4.16 1.54
N ILE A 495 39.92 -3.58 1.95
CA ILE A 495 38.90 -4.25 2.76
C ILE A 495 37.50 -4.00 2.22
N ARG A 496 36.69 -5.07 2.18
CA ARG A 496 35.31 -5.06 1.69
C ARG A 496 34.37 -5.73 2.67
N ASP A 497 33.08 -5.51 2.44
CA ASP A 497 31.97 -6.25 3.06
C ASP A 497 32.06 -6.30 4.61
N PRO A 498 32.22 -5.15 5.30
CA PRO A 498 32.39 -5.14 6.74
C PRO A 498 31.08 -5.53 7.45
N HIS A 499 31.15 -6.57 8.29
CA HIS A 499 30.09 -6.97 9.19
C HIS A 499 30.47 -6.69 10.64
N ILE A 500 29.66 -5.88 11.33
CA ILE A 500 29.90 -5.47 12.71
C ILE A 500 28.85 -6.06 13.65
N LEU A 501 29.29 -6.54 14.81
CA LEU A 501 28.45 -7.16 15.84
C LEU A 501 28.80 -6.62 17.23
N ARG A 502 27.78 -6.31 18.02
CA ARG A 502 27.95 -6.07 19.47
C ARG A 502 28.10 -7.40 20.20
N GLY A 503 29.10 -7.47 21.07
CA GLY A 503 29.29 -8.62 21.94
C GLY A 503 28.18 -8.77 22.99
N THR A 504 27.94 -10.02 23.40
CA THR A 504 26.94 -10.35 24.42
C THR A 504 27.28 -9.85 25.83
N ASP A 505 28.53 -9.43 26.05
CA ASP A 505 28.98 -8.73 27.26
C ASP A 505 28.53 -7.25 27.32
N GLY A 506 27.96 -6.74 26.22
CA GLY A 506 27.54 -5.34 26.05
C GLY A 506 28.68 -4.33 25.95
N GLN A 507 29.94 -4.78 25.94
CA GLN A 507 31.14 -3.94 26.04
C GLN A 507 32.13 -4.17 24.88
N SER A 508 32.15 -5.37 24.31
CA SER A 508 33.00 -5.73 23.18
C SER A 508 32.26 -5.54 21.85
N TYR A 509 33.02 -5.31 20.78
CA TYR A 509 32.56 -5.21 19.41
C TYR A 509 33.46 -6.03 18.52
N TYR A 510 32.85 -6.76 17.59
CA TYR A 510 33.53 -7.66 16.67
C TYR A 510 33.22 -7.21 15.26
N MET A 511 34.21 -7.27 14.37
CA MET A 511 34.01 -7.03 12.95
C MET A 511 34.72 -8.11 12.14
N ALA A 512 34.08 -8.55 11.07
CA ALA A 512 34.72 -9.35 10.04
C ALA A 512 34.62 -8.60 8.70
N ALA A 513 35.65 -8.71 7.86
CA ALA A 513 35.68 -8.09 6.54
C ALA A 513 36.47 -8.96 5.56
N THR A 514 36.16 -8.84 4.27
CA THR A 514 36.91 -9.48 3.19
C THR A 514 38.23 -8.74 2.93
N ASP A 515 39.33 -9.49 2.86
CA ASP A 515 40.69 -8.97 2.61
C ASP A 515 40.99 -8.86 1.10
N MET A 516 40.50 -7.82 0.43
CA MET A 516 40.48 -7.79 -1.04
C MET A 516 40.68 -6.40 -1.64
N VAL A 517 41.35 -6.39 -2.79
CA VAL A 517 41.30 -5.30 -3.77
C VAL A 517 40.73 -5.84 -5.09
N SER A 518 39.48 -5.52 -5.43
CA SER A 518 38.80 -6.13 -6.57
C SER A 518 39.42 -5.78 -7.92
N ALA A 519 40.14 -4.66 -8.01
CA ALA A 519 40.93 -4.30 -9.19
C ALA A 519 42.04 -5.33 -9.53
N ASN A 520 42.45 -6.17 -8.56
CA ASN A 520 43.38 -7.28 -8.79
C ASN A 520 42.68 -8.55 -9.32
N GLY A 521 41.37 -8.49 -9.57
CA GLY A 521 40.54 -9.59 -10.02
C GLY A 521 39.67 -10.19 -8.91
N TRP A 522 38.54 -10.80 -9.29
CA TRP A 522 37.56 -11.35 -8.35
C TRP A 522 38.08 -12.57 -7.56
N ASN A 523 39.12 -13.25 -8.05
CA ASN A 523 39.77 -14.37 -7.37
C ASN A 523 41.07 -13.96 -6.66
N SER A 524 41.25 -12.69 -6.33
CA SER A 524 42.48 -12.15 -5.71
C SER A 524 42.58 -12.33 -4.19
N ASN A 525 41.57 -12.94 -3.56
CA ASN A 525 41.45 -13.01 -2.10
C ASN A 525 41.46 -14.46 -1.58
N ARG A 526 42.11 -14.72 -0.44
CA ARG A 526 42.09 -16.00 0.29
C ARG A 526 41.86 -15.84 1.81
N ALA A 527 41.60 -14.61 2.24
CA ALA A 527 41.66 -14.24 3.64
C ALA A 527 40.47 -13.40 4.08
N MET A 528 40.25 -13.37 5.38
CA MET A 528 39.36 -12.44 6.05
C MET A 528 40.14 -11.68 7.11
N ILE A 529 39.59 -10.54 7.54
CA ILE A 529 40.16 -9.74 8.62
C ILE A 529 39.17 -9.78 9.78
N LEU A 530 39.63 -10.27 10.91
CA LEU A 530 38.91 -10.26 12.17
C LEU A 530 39.36 -9.05 12.99
N MET A 531 38.40 -8.29 13.51
CA MET A 531 38.66 -7.12 14.32
C MET A 531 37.88 -7.15 15.63
N LYS A 532 38.53 -6.69 16.70
CA LYS A 532 37.92 -6.57 18.03
C LYS A 532 38.16 -5.20 18.63
N SER A 533 37.13 -4.62 19.24
CA SER A 533 37.20 -3.36 19.98
C SER A 533 36.41 -3.46 21.28
N ILE A 534 36.74 -2.60 22.25
CA ILE A 534 35.95 -2.41 23.48
C ILE A 534 35.33 -0.99 23.56
N ASN A 535 35.58 -0.16 22.54
CA ASN A 535 35.16 1.25 22.54
C ASN A 535 34.74 1.76 21.14
N MET A 536 34.66 0.87 20.15
CA MET A 536 34.31 1.12 18.74
C MET A 536 35.27 2.00 17.94
N VAL A 537 36.27 2.62 18.58
CA VAL A 537 37.20 3.55 17.94
C VAL A 537 38.60 2.96 17.77
N ASP A 538 39.05 2.14 18.72
CA ASP A 538 40.34 1.45 18.69
C ASP A 538 40.12 -0.03 18.40
N TRP A 539 40.73 -0.52 17.32
CA TRP A 539 40.51 -1.87 16.80
C TRP A 539 41.80 -2.68 16.80
N GLN A 540 41.76 -3.87 17.40
CA GLN A 540 42.75 -4.92 17.18
C GLN A 540 42.37 -5.67 15.91
N THR A 541 43.33 -5.99 15.05
CA THR A 541 43.07 -6.57 13.72
C THR A 541 43.95 -7.78 13.45
N HIS A 542 43.37 -8.84 12.90
CA HIS A 542 44.08 -10.08 12.56
C HIS A 542 43.64 -10.58 11.18
N VAL A 543 44.59 -10.93 10.33
CA VAL A 543 44.33 -11.55 9.03
C VAL A 543 44.30 -13.08 9.22
N VAL A 544 43.24 -13.71 8.73
CA VAL A 544 43.08 -15.18 8.71
C VAL A 544 43.02 -15.63 7.26
N ASN A 545 44.09 -16.27 6.76
CA ASN A 545 44.17 -16.78 5.40
C ASN A 545 43.85 -18.28 5.37
N ILE A 546 42.66 -18.63 4.89
CA ILE A 546 42.10 -19.98 4.93
C ILE A 546 43.03 -20.98 4.22
N GLN A 547 43.54 -20.63 3.04
CA GLN A 547 44.39 -21.50 2.22
C GLN A 547 45.69 -21.88 2.94
N THR A 548 46.29 -20.94 3.68
CA THR A 548 47.54 -21.20 4.40
C THR A 548 47.33 -21.78 5.80
N THR A 549 46.17 -21.54 6.42
CA THR A 549 45.87 -22.00 7.78
C THR A 549 45.41 -23.46 7.81
N TYR A 550 44.69 -23.92 6.79
CA TYR A 550 44.11 -25.26 6.77
C TYR A 550 44.56 -26.06 5.54
N PRO A 551 44.96 -27.34 5.69
CA PRO A 551 45.30 -28.20 4.57
C PRO A 551 44.07 -28.52 3.70
N GLY A 552 44.28 -28.82 2.41
CA GLY A 552 43.21 -29.25 1.48
C GLY A 552 42.48 -28.13 0.75
N TYR A 553 42.91 -26.87 0.91
CA TYR A 553 42.33 -25.70 0.25
C TYR A 553 43.20 -25.16 -0.91
N ASP A 554 43.97 -26.03 -1.56
CA ASP A 554 44.87 -25.65 -2.66
C ASP A 554 44.12 -25.04 -3.86
N GLU A 555 42.90 -25.54 -4.13
CA GLU A 555 42.00 -25.04 -5.18
C GLU A 555 41.03 -23.93 -4.71
N LEU A 556 41.25 -23.34 -3.53
CA LEU A 556 40.44 -22.22 -3.06
C LEU A 556 40.58 -21.04 -4.03
N HIS A 557 39.46 -20.41 -4.40
CA HIS A 557 39.42 -19.24 -5.28
C HIS A 557 39.12 -17.93 -4.55
N ARG A 558 38.32 -17.95 -3.47
CA ARG A 558 37.84 -16.74 -2.77
C ARG A 558 37.26 -17.01 -1.39
N VAL A 559 37.32 -16.00 -0.52
CA VAL A 559 36.74 -15.93 0.83
C VAL A 559 35.97 -14.59 0.95
N TRP A 560 34.66 -14.63 0.75
CA TRP A 560 33.84 -13.42 0.61
C TRP A 560 32.82 -13.21 1.74
N ALA A 561 32.58 -11.93 2.03
CA ALA A 561 31.56 -11.41 2.93
C ALA A 561 31.46 -12.15 4.27
N PRO A 562 32.55 -12.22 5.06
CA PRO A 562 32.49 -12.85 6.37
C PRO A 562 31.62 -12.03 7.33
N GLN A 563 30.73 -12.73 8.01
CA GLN A 563 29.82 -12.17 9.00
C GLN A 563 29.89 -12.94 10.32
N THR A 564 29.29 -12.39 11.36
CA THR A 564 29.47 -12.84 12.75
C THR A 564 28.14 -12.94 13.50
N ILE A 565 27.95 -14.02 14.24
CA ILE A 565 26.78 -14.21 15.11
C ILE A 565 27.19 -14.94 16.39
N TYR A 566 26.50 -14.68 17.51
CA TYR A 566 26.75 -15.39 18.75
C TYR A 566 25.90 -16.66 18.85
N ASP A 567 26.55 -17.80 19.04
CA ASP A 567 25.89 -19.07 19.32
C ASP A 567 25.70 -19.22 20.83
N GLN A 568 24.45 -19.04 21.29
CA GLN A 568 24.09 -19.18 22.70
C GLN A 568 24.31 -20.59 23.24
N THR A 569 24.21 -21.63 22.40
CA THR A 569 24.36 -23.02 22.81
C THR A 569 25.82 -23.37 23.04
N GLN A 570 26.72 -22.85 22.19
CA GLN A 570 28.16 -23.07 22.32
C GLN A 570 28.86 -22.04 23.21
N GLY A 571 28.21 -20.91 23.49
CA GLY A 571 28.80 -19.80 24.24
C GLY A 571 29.91 -19.07 23.47
N LYS A 572 29.92 -19.15 22.13
CA LYS A 572 31.00 -18.68 21.26
C LYS A 572 30.49 -17.84 20.10
N TYR A 573 31.35 -17.01 19.53
CA TYR A 573 31.06 -16.32 18.27
C TYR A 573 31.36 -17.25 17.10
N MET A 574 30.40 -17.37 16.20
CA MET A 574 30.52 -18.05 14.92
C MET A 574 30.81 -17.01 13.84
N VAL A 575 31.82 -17.29 13.00
CA VAL A 575 32.08 -16.56 11.76
C VAL A 575 31.55 -17.42 10.61
N TYR A 576 30.83 -16.81 9.69
CA TYR A 576 30.32 -17.49 8.49
C TYR A 576 30.57 -16.64 7.25
N TRP A 577 30.87 -17.28 6.12
CA TRP A 577 31.34 -16.60 4.91
C TRP A 577 31.16 -17.49 3.67
N SER A 578 31.37 -16.92 2.49
CA SER A 578 31.21 -17.64 1.22
C SER A 578 32.56 -18.10 0.66
N MET A 579 32.65 -19.32 0.16
CA MET A 579 33.85 -19.83 -0.54
C MET A 579 33.51 -20.58 -1.82
N GLN A 580 34.39 -20.41 -2.81
CA GLN A 580 34.47 -21.23 -4.01
C GLN A 580 35.76 -22.05 -4.01
N ILE A 581 35.65 -23.35 -4.22
CA ILE A 581 36.77 -24.29 -4.29
C ILE A 581 36.67 -25.04 -5.63
N GLY A 582 37.73 -24.94 -6.45
CA GLY A 582 37.73 -25.52 -7.79
C GLY A 582 36.56 -25.00 -8.64
N SER A 583 35.88 -25.91 -9.36
CA SER A 583 34.74 -25.57 -10.22
C SER A 583 33.38 -25.58 -9.51
N GLU A 584 33.33 -25.83 -8.20
CA GLU A 584 32.07 -25.89 -7.45
C GLU A 584 31.42 -24.50 -7.30
N PRO A 585 30.08 -24.42 -7.16
CA PRO A 585 29.41 -23.17 -6.82
C PRO A 585 29.84 -22.66 -5.44
N ASP A 586 29.71 -21.35 -5.20
CA ASP A 586 29.95 -20.75 -3.89
C ASP A 586 28.96 -21.31 -2.87
N LYS A 587 29.49 -21.72 -1.72
CA LYS A 587 28.71 -22.23 -0.59
C LYS A 587 29.03 -21.39 0.64
N ILE A 588 28.10 -21.35 1.59
CA ILE A 588 28.31 -20.69 2.88
C ILE A 588 28.98 -21.68 3.81
N TYR A 589 30.12 -21.29 4.38
CA TYR A 589 30.87 -22.02 5.39
C TYR A 589 30.82 -21.30 6.73
N TYR A 590 31.13 -22.02 7.80
CA TYR A 590 31.28 -21.46 9.13
C TYR A 590 32.41 -22.10 9.93
N ALA A 591 32.92 -21.37 10.91
CA ALA A 591 33.77 -21.85 11.99
C ALA A 591 33.56 -20.96 13.23
N TYR A 592 33.91 -21.46 14.42
CA TYR A 592 33.88 -20.63 15.62
C TYR A 592 35.15 -19.79 15.72
N ALA A 593 35.07 -18.57 16.23
CA ALA A 593 36.25 -17.78 16.55
C ALA A 593 36.82 -18.18 17.92
N ASN A 594 38.12 -18.03 18.10
CA ASN A 594 38.76 -18.16 19.41
C ASN A 594 38.36 -16.98 20.34
N SER A 595 38.62 -17.13 21.63
CA SER A 595 38.13 -16.18 22.66
C SER A 595 38.61 -14.73 22.50
N ASP A 596 39.79 -14.53 21.92
CA ASP A 596 40.33 -13.18 21.65
C ASP A 596 39.95 -12.64 20.26
N PHE A 597 39.26 -13.44 19.44
CA PHE A 597 38.80 -13.10 18.09
C PHE A 597 39.96 -12.78 17.13
N SER A 598 41.08 -13.49 17.29
CA SER A 598 42.27 -13.38 16.43
C SER A 598 42.37 -14.50 15.39
N ALA A 599 41.66 -15.62 15.58
CA ALA A 599 41.70 -16.79 14.70
C ALA A 599 40.39 -17.60 14.77
N LEU A 600 40.28 -18.60 13.89
CA LEU A 600 39.17 -19.58 13.87
C LEU A 600 39.57 -20.88 14.59
N GLU A 601 38.61 -21.49 15.27
CA GLU A 601 38.71 -22.77 15.96
C GLU A 601 38.21 -23.91 15.06
N GLY A 602 39.13 -24.77 14.64
CA GLY A 602 38.83 -25.92 13.78
C GLY A 602 38.69 -25.56 12.31
N GLU A 603 38.49 -26.59 11.48
CA GLU A 603 38.37 -26.43 10.02
C GLU A 603 36.99 -25.87 9.62
N PRO A 604 36.92 -25.06 8.53
CA PRO A 604 35.66 -24.59 7.99
C PRO A 604 34.69 -25.72 7.65
N LYS A 605 33.41 -25.55 7.98
CA LYS A 605 32.33 -26.51 7.69
C LYS A 605 31.28 -25.86 6.81
N ILE A 606 30.66 -26.62 5.90
CA ILE A 606 29.53 -26.12 5.10
C ILE A 606 28.36 -25.83 6.04
N LEU A 607 27.89 -24.59 6.04
CA LEU A 607 26.69 -24.15 6.75
C LEU A 607 25.45 -24.34 5.87
N PHE A 608 25.53 -23.86 4.62
CA PHE A 608 24.42 -23.87 3.69
C PHE A 608 24.92 -23.90 2.25
N GLN A 609 24.23 -24.69 1.42
CA GLN A 609 24.40 -24.74 -0.02
C GLN A 609 23.01 -24.66 -0.66
N ASN A 610 22.91 -23.94 -1.78
CA ASN A 610 21.65 -23.88 -2.52
C ASN A 610 21.26 -25.30 -2.97
N PRO A 611 20.08 -25.81 -2.60
CA PRO A 611 19.63 -27.16 -3.01
C PRO A 611 19.48 -27.30 -4.54
N ASN A 612 19.36 -26.18 -5.26
CA ASN A 612 19.27 -26.14 -6.72
C ASN A 612 20.65 -26.04 -7.40
N GLY A 613 21.76 -26.08 -6.64
CA GLY A 613 23.12 -26.10 -7.19
C GLY A 613 23.71 -24.75 -7.60
N GLY A 614 23.02 -23.63 -7.37
CA GLY A 614 23.53 -22.27 -7.65
C GLY A 614 24.49 -21.73 -6.59
N SER A 615 25.31 -20.74 -6.95
CA SER A 615 26.18 -20.04 -5.98
C SER A 615 25.35 -19.31 -4.93
N THR A 616 25.79 -19.40 -3.68
CA THR A 616 25.20 -18.76 -2.51
C THR A 616 26.27 -17.88 -1.86
N ILE A 617 26.04 -16.57 -1.83
CA ILE A 617 26.97 -15.60 -1.26
C ILE A 617 26.26 -14.56 -0.38
N ASP A 618 27.04 -13.69 0.27
CA ASP A 618 26.57 -12.55 1.06
C ASP A 618 25.47 -12.91 2.08
N ALA A 619 25.73 -13.96 2.86
CA ALA A 619 24.75 -14.45 3.83
C ALA A 619 24.66 -13.52 5.05
N ASP A 620 23.45 -13.34 5.61
CA ASP A 620 23.19 -12.66 6.89
C ASP A 620 22.16 -13.45 7.72
N ILE A 621 22.42 -13.63 9.03
CA ILE A 621 21.61 -14.48 9.90
C ILE A 621 21.00 -13.65 11.04
N VAL A 622 19.67 -13.68 11.13
CA VAL A 622 18.93 -13.09 12.25
C VAL A 622 18.08 -14.13 12.97
N TYR A 623 17.91 -13.96 14.28
CA TYR A 623 17.07 -14.82 15.11
C TYR A 623 15.73 -14.13 15.42
N LYS A 624 14.61 -14.75 15.02
CA LYS A 624 13.25 -14.24 15.24
C LYS A 624 12.28 -15.42 15.45
N ASP A 625 11.41 -15.29 16.44
CA ASP A 625 10.32 -16.25 16.74
C ASP A 625 10.79 -17.70 16.89
N GLY A 626 11.92 -17.89 17.58
CA GLY A 626 12.48 -19.22 17.83
C GLY A 626 13.29 -19.82 16.68
N LYS A 627 13.47 -19.08 15.58
CA LYS A 627 14.10 -19.57 14.34
C LYS A 627 15.25 -18.67 13.89
N TYR A 628 16.24 -19.29 13.26
CA TYR A 628 17.32 -18.62 12.53
C TYR A 628 16.89 -18.42 11.08
N HIS A 629 16.95 -17.19 10.60
CA HIS A 629 16.65 -16.80 9.22
C HIS A 629 17.96 -16.38 8.55
N LEU A 630 18.46 -17.22 7.65
CA LEU A 630 19.65 -16.98 6.84
C LEU A 630 19.22 -16.37 5.52
N PHE A 631 19.42 -15.07 5.36
CA PHE A 631 19.27 -14.34 4.11
C PHE A 631 20.54 -14.52 3.29
N PHE A 632 20.43 -14.63 1.97
CA PHE A 632 21.59 -14.80 1.10
C PHE A 632 21.31 -14.34 -0.32
N LYS A 633 22.37 -13.94 -1.03
CA LYS A 633 22.34 -13.71 -2.48
C LYS A 633 22.51 -15.05 -3.20
N THR A 634 21.61 -15.33 -4.12
CA THR A 634 21.73 -16.49 -5.02
C THR A 634 22.13 -16.04 -6.42
N GLU A 635 23.00 -16.80 -7.08
CA GLU A 635 23.33 -16.64 -8.50
C GLU A 635 22.78 -17.85 -9.29
N GLY A 636 22.20 -17.63 -10.47
CA GLY A 636 21.51 -18.67 -11.27
C GLY A 636 20.32 -18.14 -12.07
N GLU A 637 19.22 -18.91 -12.16
CA GLU A 637 17.94 -18.47 -12.77
C GLU A 637 17.27 -17.38 -11.91
N GLY A 638 17.86 -16.17 -11.95
CA GLY A 638 17.48 -14.96 -11.21
C GLY A 638 18.58 -14.49 -10.24
N PHE A 639 18.86 -13.18 -10.22
CA PHE A 639 19.86 -12.55 -9.35
C PHE A 639 19.16 -11.82 -8.20
N GLY A 640 19.32 -12.27 -6.95
CA GLY A 640 18.68 -11.58 -5.84
C GLY A 640 18.81 -12.24 -4.48
N ILE A 641 18.06 -11.71 -3.50
CA ILE A 641 18.07 -12.13 -2.11
C ILE A 641 16.96 -13.15 -1.86
N LYS A 642 17.32 -14.32 -1.35
CA LYS A 642 16.40 -15.33 -0.82
C LYS A 642 16.72 -15.56 0.66
N LYS A 643 15.93 -16.42 1.31
CA LYS A 643 16.25 -16.86 2.67
C LYS A 643 16.06 -18.36 2.86
N ALA A 644 16.75 -18.89 3.86
CA ALA A 644 16.53 -20.22 4.40
C ALA A 644 16.30 -20.13 5.91
N VAL A 645 15.48 -21.02 6.46
CA VAL A 645 15.06 -20.97 7.86
C VAL A 645 15.41 -22.27 8.57
N SER A 646 15.89 -22.19 9.82
CA SER A 646 16.20 -23.34 10.65
C SER A 646 15.86 -23.12 12.12
N ASP A 647 15.61 -24.21 12.84
CA ASP A 647 15.55 -24.24 14.31
C ASP A 647 16.96 -24.36 14.94
N SER A 648 18.00 -24.61 14.14
CA SER A 648 19.40 -24.72 14.56
C SER A 648 20.28 -23.72 13.81
N LEU A 649 21.18 -23.04 14.52
CA LEU A 649 22.10 -22.08 13.91
C LEU A 649 23.01 -22.71 12.85
N THR A 650 23.38 -23.99 13.03
CA THR A 650 24.46 -24.64 12.25
C THR A 650 23.99 -25.77 11.34
N ALA A 651 22.69 -26.07 11.28
CA ALA A 651 22.19 -27.22 10.51
C ALA A 651 20.75 -27.00 10.05
N ASN A 652 20.27 -27.85 9.13
CA ASN A 652 18.87 -28.01 8.76
C ASN A 652 18.16 -26.76 8.21
N TYR A 653 18.90 -25.86 7.54
CA TYR A 653 18.29 -24.74 6.83
C TYR A 653 17.42 -25.23 5.66
N VAL A 654 16.15 -24.84 5.68
CA VAL A 654 15.19 -25.09 4.61
C VAL A 654 15.00 -23.80 3.82
N MET A 655 15.34 -23.83 2.53
CA MET A 655 15.22 -22.66 1.66
C MET A 655 13.75 -22.32 1.39
N ASN A 656 13.40 -21.05 1.57
CA ASN A 656 12.17 -20.48 1.01
C ASN A 656 12.48 -19.99 -0.40
N ASP A 657 11.89 -20.62 -1.41
CA ASP A 657 12.14 -20.31 -2.82
C ASP A 657 11.35 -19.07 -3.29
N LYS A 658 11.57 -17.95 -2.59
CA LYS A 658 10.95 -16.65 -2.84
C LYS A 658 12.02 -15.56 -2.82
N TYR A 659 12.09 -14.76 -3.87
CA TYR A 659 12.88 -13.54 -3.88
C TYR A 659 12.27 -12.49 -2.95
N LEU A 660 13.09 -11.90 -2.09
CA LEU A 660 12.66 -10.94 -1.06
C LEU A 660 12.96 -9.49 -1.42
N GLN A 661 13.80 -9.25 -2.43
CA GLN A 661 13.99 -7.91 -2.95
C GLN A 661 12.73 -7.40 -3.67
N SER A 662 12.46 -6.10 -3.55
CA SER A 662 11.35 -5.42 -4.23
C SER A 662 11.73 -4.83 -5.60
N THR A 663 12.97 -5.04 -6.05
CA THR A 663 13.52 -4.50 -7.30
C THR A 663 13.89 -5.62 -8.27
N THR A 664 13.89 -5.30 -9.57
CA THR A 664 14.41 -6.18 -10.62
C THR A 664 15.88 -5.91 -10.95
N ASN A 665 16.49 -4.88 -10.36
CA ASN A 665 17.92 -4.63 -10.50
C ASN A 665 18.72 -5.74 -9.80
N PRO A 666 19.92 -6.08 -10.32
CA PRO A 666 20.83 -6.95 -9.58
C PRO A 666 21.17 -6.36 -8.21
N VAL A 667 21.10 -7.19 -7.17
CA VAL A 667 21.33 -6.81 -5.78
C VAL A 667 22.37 -7.69 -5.11
N GLU A 668 23.06 -7.13 -4.12
CA GLU A 668 24.02 -7.83 -3.27
C GLU A 668 24.11 -7.25 -1.87
N GLY A 669 24.89 -7.92 -1.01
CA GLY A 669 25.19 -7.40 0.32
C GLY A 669 23.97 -7.15 1.20
N GLY A 670 23.09 -8.16 1.28
CA GLY A 670 21.89 -8.09 2.13
C GLY A 670 22.27 -7.94 3.60
N CYS A 671 21.71 -6.93 4.27
CA CYS A 671 21.79 -6.76 5.70
C CYS A 671 20.37 -6.64 6.29
N VAL A 672 20.11 -7.41 7.34
CA VAL A 672 18.84 -7.47 8.05
C VAL A 672 19.04 -7.01 9.49
N PHE A 673 18.42 -5.89 9.85
CA PHE A 673 18.50 -5.36 11.21
C PHE A 673 17.13 -4.89 11.70
N ARG A 674 16.93 -4.89 13.02
CA ARG A 674 15.69 -4.39 13.63
C ARG A 674 15.87 -2.94 14.06
N LEU A 675 14.85 -2.12 13.80
CA LEU A 675 14.79 -0.79 14.40
C LEU A 675 14.60 -0.94 15.92
N TYR A 676 15.50 -0.36 16.72
CA TYR A 676 15.47 -0.47 18.17
C TYR A 676 14.10 -0.04 18.71
N ASP A 677 13.67 -0.68 19.80
CA ASP A 677 12.39 -0.43 20.47
C ASP A 677 11.12 -0.73 19.62
N THR A 678 11.26 -1.34 18.44
CA THR A 678 10.12 -1.71 17.58
C THR A 678 10.19 -3.18 17.14
N ASP A 679 9.10 -3.70 16.57
CA ASP A 679 9.08 -5.01 15.89
C ASP A 679 9.40 -4.90 14.38
N THR A 680 9.83 -3.72 13.92
CA THR A 680 10.09 -3.45 12.50
C THR A 680 11.51 -3.84 12.13
N TRP A 681 11.62 -4.75 11.17
CA TRP A 681 12.87 -5.20 10.56
C TRP A 681 13.08 -4.49 9.23
N ILE A 682 14.34 -4.18 8.96
CA ILE A 682 14.81 -3.62 7.70
C ILE A 682 15.62 -4.69 6.98
N LEU A 683 15.28 -4.98 5.73
CA LEU A 683 16.18 -5.62 4.79
C LEU A 683 16.70 -4.53 3.84
N MET A 684 18.01 -4.31 3.86
CA MET A 684 18.69 -3.41 2.95
C MET A 684 19.65 -4.16 2.04
N TYR A 685 19.83 -3.67 0.82
CA TYR A 685 20.75 -4.27 -0.15
C TYR A 685 21.27 -3.24 -1.16
N ASP A 686 22.46 -3.54 -1.69
CA ASP A 686 23.20 -2.76 -2.66
C ASP A 686 22.75 -3.10 -4.09
N MET A 687 22.18 -2.14 -4.81
CA MET A 687 21.93 -2.26 -6.26
C MET A 687 23.21 -1.91 -7.01
N TYR A 688 24.16 -2.84 -6.99
CA TYR A 688 25.56 -2.60 -7.33
C TYR A 688 25.83 -2.10 -8.76
N THR A 689 24.88 -2.29 -9.68
CA THR A 689 24.97 -1.79 -11.06
C THR A 689 24.50 -0.34 -11.22
N SER A 690 23.67 0.16 -10.31
CA SER A 690 23.17 1.55 -10.34
C SER A 690 23.82 2.44 -9.28
N GLY A 691 24.55 1.86 -8.32
CA GLY A 691 25.15 2.59 -7.19
C GLY A 691 24.11 3.12 -6.20
N ALA A 692 22.91 2.53 -6.19
CA ALA A 692 21.82 2.91 -5.30
C ALA A 692 21.66 1.84 -4.21
N TYR A 693 21.15 2.25 -3.05
CA TYR A 693 20.79 1.34 -1.96
C TYR A 693 19.27 1.34 -1.81
N GLN A 694 18.69 0.18 -1.54
CA GLN A 694 17.26 0.08 -1.25
C GLN A 694 17.03 -0.42 0.17
N PHE A 695 16.08 0.21 0.86
CA PHE A 695 15.61 -0.22 2.18
C PHE A 695 14.17 -0.70 2.05
N THR A 696 13.89 -1.82 2.70
CA THR A 696 12.55 -2.38 2.81
C THR A 696 12.23 -2.68 4.26
N GLU A 697 10.97 -2.49 4.68
CA GLU A 697 10.51 -2.77 6.04
C GLU A 697 9.57 -4.00 6.09
N SER A 698 9.64 -4.77 7.18
CA SER A 698 8.81 -5.94 7.44
C SER A 698 8.64 -6.17 8.95
N THR A 699 7.52 -6.77 9.37
CA THR A 699 7.34 -7.27 10.76
C THR A 699 7.39 -8.80 10.84
N ASP A 700 7.32 -9.50 9.71
CA ASP A 700 7.24 -10.96 9.61
C ASP A 700 8.48 -11.60 8.96
N LEU A 701 9.39 -10.80 8.39
CA LEU A 701 10.54 -11.24 7.59
C LEU A 701 10.16 -11.99 6.29
N GLU A 702 8.91 -11.91 5.86
CA GLU A 702 8.39 -12.55 4.64
C GLU A 702 7.91 -11.53 3.61
N ASN A 703 7.26 -10.47 4.09
CA ASN A 703 6.64 -9.43 3.29
C ASN A 703 7.36 -8.11 3.53
N PHE A 704 8.13 -7.67 2.54
CA PHE A 704 8.95 -6.47 2.59
C PHE A 704 8.35 -5.36 1.74
N LYS A 705 8.29 -4.15 2.30
CA LYS A 705 7.76 -2.95 1.64
C LYS A 705 8.86 -1.90 1.47
N VAL A 706 9.00 -1.35 0.26
CA VAL A 706 9.97 -0.29 -0.04
C VAL A 706 9.73 0.96 0.81
N VAL A 707 10.80 1.51 1.36
CA VAL A 707 10.80 2.73 2.18
C VAL A 707 11.88 3.74 1.79
N ASP A 708 12.37 3.69 0.56
CA ASP A 708 13.45 4.53 0.03
C ASP A 708 13.19 6.04 0.22
N GLN A 709 11.92 6.48 0.22
CA GLN A 709 11.53 7.87 0.49
C GLN A 709 11.93 8.37 1.89
N LYS A 710 12.16 7.45 2.85
CA LYS A 710 12.67 7.76 4.20
C LYS A 710 14.19 7.87 4.22
N VAL A 711 14.88 7.21 3.29
CA VAL A 711 16.33 6.99 3.32
C VAL A 711 17.08 8.18 2.76
N LYS A 712 18.12 8.63 3.47
CA LYS A 712 18.99 9.73 3.03
C LYS A 712 20.43 9.44 3.39
N PHE A 713 21.31 9.50 2.39
CA PHE A 713 22.75 9.44 2.55
C PHE A 713 23.38 10.74 2.05
N ASN A 714 24.44 11.20 2.71
CA ASN A 714 25.36 12.22 2.15
C ASN A 714 26.60 11.58 1.49
N PHE A 715 26.51 10.30 1.15
CA PHE A 715 27.56 9.44 0.59
C PHE A 715 26.90 8.32 -0.24
N THR A 716 27.71 7.53 -0.94
CA THR A 716 27.26 6.36 -1.70
C THR A 716 27.87 5.09 -1.08
N PRO A 717 27.13 4.36 -0.24
CA PRO A 717 27.60 3.10 0.32
C PRO A 717 27.60 1.96 -0.69
N ARG A 718 28.45 0.98 -0.42
CA ARG A 718 28.44 -0.38 -0.95
C ARG A 718 28.40 -1.34 0.23
N HIS A 719 27.83 -2.53 -0.02
CA HIS A 719 27.73 -3.69 0.87
C HIS A 719 28.35 -3.50 2.27
N GLY A 720 27.48 -3.41 3.28
CA GLY A 720 27.89 -3.25 4.67
C GLY A 720 26.77 -3.56 5.65
N THR A 721 27.02 -3.33 6.94
CA THR A 721 26.12 -3.74 8.03
C THR A 721 25.76 -2.59 8.95
N ILE A 722 24.52 -2.60 9.45
CA ILE A 722 23.99 -1.63 10.41
C ILE A 722 23.73 -2.30 11.76
N ILE A 723 24.17 -1.66 12.85
CA ILE A 723 23.80 -2.04 14.21
C ILE A 723 23.23 -0.88 15.01
N SER A 724 22.38 -1.18 15.98
CA SER A 724 21.92 -0.22 16.98
C SER A 724 23.02 0.07 18.01
N ILE A 725 23.18 1.35 18.36
CA ILE A 725 24.20 1.85 19.28
C ILE A 725 23.59 2.72 20.39
N THR A 726 24.25 2.71 21.55
CA THR A 726 23.88 3.54 22.70
C THR A 726 24.36 4.97 22.49
N ASN A 727 23.83 5.90 23.28
CA ASN A 727 24.27 7.30 23.20
C ASN A 727 25.76 7.45 23.58
N VAL A 728 26.27 6.62 24.50
CA VAL A 728 27.68 6.64 24.91
C VAL A 728 28.61 6.25 23.76
N GLU A 729 28.22 5.23 23.00
CA GLU A 729 28.97 4.77 21.82
C GLU A 729 28.90 5.78 20.67
N ALA A 730 27.71 6.32 20.40
CA ALA A 730 27.54 7.39 19.44
C ALA A 730 28.44 8.59 19.79
N ALA A 731 28.50 8.97 21.07
CA ALA A 731 29.37 10.04 21.55
C ALA A 731 30.86 9.72 21.32
N ALA A 732 31.29 8.48 21.56
CA ALA A 732 32.67 8.06 21.33
C ALA A 732 33.07 8.16 19.84
N LEU A 733 32.21 7.70 18.93
CA LEU A 733 32.40 7.80 17.48
C LEU A 733 32.44 9.26 17.02
N MET A 734 31.49 10.08 17.49
CA MET A 734 31.42 11.50 17.16
C MET A 734 32.61 12.30 17.70
N LYS A 735 33.10 11.97 18.90
CA LYS A 735 34.31 12.58 19.46
C LYS A 735 35.55 12.31 18.61
N LYS A 736 35.66 11.10 18.02
CA LYS A 736 36.81 10.71 17.20
C LYS A 736 36.74 11.26 15.77
N TRP A 737 35.55 11.23 15.15
CA TRP A 737 35.39 11.45 13.70
C TRP A 737 34.29 12.45 13.30
N GLY A 738 33.59 13.05 14.26
CA GLY A 738 32.57 14.07 14.03
C GLY A 738 33.10 15.51 13.99
N SER A 739 32.20 16.47 13.82
CA SER A 739 32.49 17.91 13.81
C SER A 739 31.57 18.67 14.78
N VAL A 740 32.01 19.83 15.30
CA VAL A 740 31.15 20.71 16.12
C VAL A 740 29.87 21.13 15.37
N SER A 741 29.90 21.16 14.04
CA SER A 741 28.70 21.38 13.23
C SER A 741 27.59 20.35 13.48
N ASP A 742 27.95 19.13 13.89
CA ASP A 742 27.04 18.02 14.21
C ASP A 742 26.38 18.12 15.59
N VAL A 743 26.78 19.07 16.44
CA VAL A 743 26.17 19.29 17.75
C VAL A 743 24.95 20.18 17.58
N TYR A 744 23.73 19.64 17.58
CA TYR A 744 22.50 20.43 17.57
C TYR A 744 21.29 19.67 18.10
N ILE A 745 20.26 20.41 18.51
CA ILE A 745 18.94 19.88 18.84
C ILE A 745 18.15 19.71 17.53
N GLN A 746 17.73 18.47 17.25
CA GLN A 746 17.07 18.10 15.99
C GLN A 746 15.56 18.28 16.08
N SER A 747 14.96 17.81 17.17
CA SER A 747 13.51 17.77 17.32
C SER A 747 13.09 17.72 18.81
N SER A 748 11.80 17.56 19.06
CA SER A 748 11.21 17.40 20.37
C SER A 748 10.16 16.28 20.31
N ALA A 749 10.19 15.37 21.29
CA ALA A 749 9.30 14.22 21.36
C ALA A 749 7.99 14.52 22.13
N SER A 750 7.86 15.70 22.75
CA SER A 750 6.73 16.02 23.62
C SER A 750 5.40 15.99 22.87
N GLY A 751 4.49 15.16 23.38
CA GLY A 751 3.16 14.96 22.81
C GLY A 751 2.30 16.22 22.84
N ALA A 752 2.57 17.19 23.71
CA ALA A 752 1.80 18.44 23.86
C ALA A 752 2.09 19.49 22.79
N ILE A 753 3.18 19.33 22.02
CA ILE A 753 3.62 20.29 21.00
C ILE A 753 2.88 20.08 19.68
N LYS A 754 2.55 21.18 19.00
CA LYS A 754 2.05 21.19 17.62
C LYS A 754 3.22 21.02 16.65
N LYS A 755 3.53 19.77 16.29
CA LYS A 755 4.79 19.38 15.62
C LYS A 755 5.03 20.12 14.30
N ASN A 756 4.00 20.35 13.50
CA ASN A 756 4.11 21.07 12.23
C ASN A 756 4.51 22.54 12.40
N ASN A 757 4.26 23.11 13.58
CA ASN A 757 4.42 24.53 13.86
C ASN A 757 5.69 24.88 14.65
N VAL A 758 6.52 23.89 14.95
CA VAL A 758 7.81 24.12 15.61
C VAL A 758 8.78 24.85 14.68
N ASN A 759 9.52 25.80 15.23
CA ASN A 759 10.60 26.50 14.53
C ASN A 759 11.95 26.20 15.18
N PHE A 760 12.77 25.37 14.54
CA PHE A 760 14.18 25.16 14.90
C PHE A 760 15.07 26.05 14.05
N ASN A 761 15.58 27.15 14.60
CA ASN A 761 16.50 28.03 13.89
C ASN A 761 17.95 27.78 14.35
N GLN A 762 18.66 26.92 13.60
CA GLN A 762 20.02 26.50 13.93
C GLN A 762 21.03 27.66 13.84
N THR A 763 20.82 28.61 12.92
CA THR A 763 21.72 29.76 12.70
C THR A 763 21.55 30.82 13.79
N ALA A 764 20.30 31.19 14.09
CA ALA A 764 19.99 32.15 15.16
C ALA A 764 20.09 31.53 16.56
N LYS A 765 20.22 30.19 16.65
CA LYS A 765 20.23 29.41 17.88
C LYS A 765 18.97 29.66 18.73
N THR A 766 17.81 29.61 18.10
CA THR A 766 16.52 29.76 18.77
C THR A 766 15.59 28.60 18.43
N ILE A 767 14.74 28.22 19.40
CA ILE A 767 13.72 27.18 19.22
C ILE A 767 12.39 27.72 19.73
N TYR A 768 11.34 27.65 18.90
CA TYR A 768 9.97 28.02 19.28
C TYR A 768 9.06 26.81 19.27
N LEU A 769 8.47 26.50 20.41
CA LEU A 769 7.63 25.33 20.65
C LEU A 769 6.17 25.76 20.94
N PRO A 770 5.27 25.70 19.96
CA PRO A 770 3.85 25.90 20.18
C PRO A 770 3.23 24.67 20.86
N VAL A 771 2.52 24.85 21.98
CA VAL A 771 1.83 23.79 22.72
C VAL A 771 0.31 23.98 22.68
N ARG A 772 -0.43 22.89 22.87
CA ARG A 772 -1.90 22.90 22.90
C ARG A 772 -2.44 23.60 24.14
N TYR A 773 -3.68 24.07 24.04
CA TYR A 773 -4.43 24.57 25.19
C TYR A 773 -4.40 23.60 26.37
N GLY A 774 -4.36 24.12 27.59
CA GLY A 774 -4.30 23.30 28.82
C GLY A 774 -2.92 22.75 29.18
N THR A 775 -1.89 22.92 28.32
CA THR A 775 -0.52 22.53 28.67
C THR A 775 0.03 23.41 29.81
N ASP A 776 0.49 22.80 30.90
CA ASP A 776 1.16 23.52 31.99
C ASP A 776 2.58 23.90 31.59
N ILE A 777 2.78 25.17 31.23
CA ILE A 777 4.08 25.69 30.83
C ILE A 777 5.00 26.05 32.00
N THR A 778 4.53 25.95 33.25
CA THR A 778 5.36 26.18 34.46
C THR A 778 6.20 24.96 34.83
N LYS A 779 5.83 23.78 34.31
CA LYS A 779 6.50 22.50 34.51
C LYS A 779 6.59 21.71 33.21
N PHE A 780 7.01 22.37 32.14
CA PHE A 780 7.02 21.76 30.82
C PHE A 780 8.36 21.10 30.50
N ASN A 781 8.34 19.84 30.08
CA ASN A 781 9.51 19.15 29.54
C ASN A 781 9.39 19.07 28.01
N PRO A 782 10.25 19.79 27.24
CA PRO A 782 10.28 19.70 25.80
C PRO A 782 10.66 18.32 25.26
N GLN A 783 11.30 17.45 26.05
CA GLN A 783 11.78 16.13 25.59
C GLN A 783 12.60 16.25 24.31
N PHE A 784 13.62 17.13 24.32
CA PHE A 784 14.46 17.37 23.14
C PHE A 784 15.19 16.12 22.69
N VAL A 785 15.23 15.92 21.39
CA VAL A 785 16.05 14.91 20.71
C VAL A 785 17.16 15.65 19.98
N ALA A 786 18.40 15.41 20.39
CA ALA A 786 19.59 15.90 19.71
C ALA A 786 20.19 14.83 18.81
N ASN A 787 21.18 15.21 17.99
CA ASN A 787 21.93 14.25 17.20
C ASN A 787 22.56 13.14 18.05
N ALA A 788 22.78 11.98 17.43
CA ALA A 788 23.41 10.82 18.04
C ALA A 788 24.70 11.20 18.80
N GLY A 789 24.78 10.78 20.07
CA GLY A 789 25.92 11.06 20.95
C GLY A 789 25.82 12.38 21.71
N CYS A 790 24.80 13.20 21.44
CA CYS A 790 24.63 14.50 22.05
C CYS A 790 23.71 14.46 23.28
N THR A 791 24.14 15.11 24.36
CA THR A 791 23.31 15.36 25.55
C THR A 791 22.76 16.78 25.52
N VAL A 792 21.57 16.99 26.08
CA VAL A 792 20.92 18.31 26.18
C VAL A 792 20.70 18.68 27.64
N THR A 793 21.12 19.89 28.04
CA THR A 793 20.92 20.45 29.38
C THR A 793 20.26 21.83 29.35
N PRO A 794 19.38 22.19 30.30
CA PRO A 794 18.84 21.34 31.35
C PRO A 794 18.01 20.19 30.78
N SER A 795 17.88 19.12 31.55
CA SER A 795 16.96 18.01 31.26
C SER A 795 15.73 18.13 32.16
N GLY A 796 14.61 17.53 31.75
CA GLY A 796 13.38 17.51 32.56
C GLY A 796 12.50 18.74 32.42
N GLU A 797 11.59 18.92 33.39
CA GLU A 797 10.63 20.02 33.43
C GLU A 797 11.32 21.36 33.68
N GLN A 798 10.88 22.40 32.98
CA GLN A 798 11.32 23.79 33.17
C GLN A 798 10.12 24.73 33.21
N ASP A 799 10.31 25.91 33.81
CA ASP A 799 9.33 26.97 33.85
C ASP A 799 9.53 27.95 32.68
N PHE A 800 8.61 27.90 31.72
CA PHE A 800 8.58 28.80 30.56
C PHE A 800 7.60 29.96 30.73
N SER A 801 6.89 30.06 31.86
CA SER A 801 5.99 31.19 32.15
C SER A 801 6.75 32.49 32.36
N MET A 802 8.00 32.40 32.80
CA MET A 802 8.91 33.53 33.02
C MET A 802 9.68 33.98 31.77
N GLY A 803 9.51 33.28 30.64
CA GLY A 803 10.17 33.62 29.37
C GLY A 803 10.93 32.44 28.77
N ALA A 804 11.91 32.76 27.93
CA ALA A 804 12.71 31.75 27.23
C ALA A 804 13.79 31.14 28.14
N VAL A 805 14.07 29.85 27.95
CA VAL A 805 15.05 29.08 28.73
C VAL A 805 16.20 28.64 27.81
N ASN A 806 17.45 28.72 28.30
CA ASN A 806 18.61 28.25 27.55
C ASN A 806 18.75 26.73 27.62
N TYR A 807 18.89 26.07 26.46
CA TYR A 807 19.21 24.66 26.34
C TYR A 807 20.53 24.46 25.59
N THR A 808 21.45 23.69 26.14
CA THR A 808 22.77 23.42 25.58
C THR A 808 22.88 21.97 25.14
N ALA A 809 23.10 21.78 23.84
CA ALA A 809 23.48 20.50 23.25
C ALA A 809 25.00 20.35 23.33
N THR A 810 25.50 19.22 23.82
CA THR A 810 26.94 18.95 24.03
C THR A 810 27.31 17.54 23.56
N ILE A 811 28.47 17.40 22.93
CA ILE A 811 29.18 16.13 22.78
C ILE A 811 30.53 16.27 23.48
N ASP A 812 30.76 15.45 24.51
CA ASP A 812 31.93 15.56 25.37
C ASP A 812 33.25 15.39 24.59
N GLY A 813 34.14 16.37 24.74
CA GLY A 813 35.43 16.40 24.03
C GLY A 813 35.35 16.83 22.57
N LEU A 814 34.16 17.10 22.02
CA LEU A 814 33.99 17.68 20.69
C LEU A 814 33.56 19.16 20.76
N GLY A 815 32.48 19.48 21.50
CA GLY A 815 31.99 20.85 21.65
C GLY A 815 30.51 20.97 22.05
N SER A 816 30.00 22.19 22.19
CA SER A 816 28.61 22.48 22.58
C SER A 816 27.96 23.62 21.78
N LYS A 817 26.62 23.65 21.76
CA LYS A 817 25.79 24.75 21.23
C LYS A 817 24.59 25.03 22.13
N THR A 818 24.41 26.29 22.52
CA THR A 818 23.28 26.76 23.33
C THR A 818 22.20 27.40 22.46
N TYR A 819 20.95 27.04 22.72
CA TYR A 819 19.73 27.52 22.08
C TYR A 819 18.84 28.24 23.08
N LEU A 820 18.27 29.38 22.67
CA LEU A 820 17.23 30.06 23.44
C LEU A 820 15.86 29.48 23.06
N VAL A 821 15.20 28.81 24.00
CA VAL A 821 13.96 28.05 23.77
C VAL A 821 12.76 28.80 24.34
N THR A 822 11.74 29.02 23.52
CA THR A 822 10.46 29.62 23.91
C THR A 822 9.33 28.60 23.75
N VAL A 823 8.49 28.46 24.78
CA VAL A 823 7.26 27.65 24.73
C VAL A 823 6.06 28.59 24.88
N LYS A 824 5.04 28.43 24.04
CA LYS A 824 3.80 29.23 24.07
C LYS A 824 2.57 28.37 23.81
N ILE A 825 1.49 28.66 24.55
CA ILE A 825 0.16 28.10 24.27
C ILE A 825 -0.38 28.84 23.05
N ASP A 826 -0.43 28.14 21.93
CA ASP A 826 -0.83 28.67 20.63
C ASP A 826 -2.06 27.90 20.17
N ASN A 827 -3.25 28.48 20.22
CA ASN A 827 -4.48 27.79 19.84
C ASN A 827 -4.68 27.74 18.32
N ASN A 828 -3.97 28.56 17.53
CA ASN A 828 -3.92 28.43 16.06
C ASN A 828 -2.62 27.75 15.58
N PRO A 829 -2.68 26.81 14.61
CA PRO A 829 -3.89 26.31 13.96
C PRO A 829 -4.74 25.46 14.92
N VAL A 830 -6.06 25.46 14.75
CA VAL A 830 -7.00 24.74 15.64
C VAL A 830 -7.01 23.23 15.39
N LEU A 831 -6.63 22.81 14.18
CA LEU A 831 -6.45 21.41 13.81
C LEU A 831 -4.97 21.08 13.65
N GLU A 832 -4.58 19.85 14.00
CA GLU A 832 -3.26 19.31 13.69
C GLU A 832 -3.31 18.55 12.36
N GLY A 833 -2.39 18.88 11.44
CA GLY A 833 -2.35 18.32 10.09
C GLY A 833 -2.48 19.40 9.03
N TYR A 834 -2.71 18.98 7.79
CA TYR A 834 -2.95 19.88 6.66
C TYR A 834 -4.43 19.86 6.30
N PHE A 835 -5.08 20.99 6.51
CA PHE A 835 -6.51 21.18 6.30
C PHE A 835 -6.77 22.57 5.77
N ALA A 836 -7.75 22.66 4.88
CA ALA A 836 -8.09 23.90 4.23
C ALA A 836 -9.59 24.09 4.08
N ASP A 837 -9.97 25.21 3.50
CA ASP A 837 -11.34 25.53 3.09
C ASP A 837 -12.40 25.16 4.15
N PRO A 838 -12.26 25.68 5.40
CA PRO A 838 -13.05 25.20 6.53
C PRO A 838 -14.49 25.72 6.49
N GLU A 839 -15.45 24.81 6.63
CA GLU A 839 -16.85 25.08 6.96
C GLU A 839 -17.10 24.84 8.47
N ILE A 840 -17.97 25.62 9.11
CA ILE A 840 -18.23 25.55 10.55
C ILE A 840 -19.75 25.55 10.85
N LEU A 841 -20.21 24.50 11.52
CA LEU A 841 -21.60 24.36 11.96
C LEU A 841 -21.67 24.27 13.48
N TYR A 842 -22.60 24.98 14.11
CA TYR A 842 -23.08 24.56 15.43
C TYR A 842 -24.31 23.66 15.26
N SER A 843 -24.23 22.42 15.75
CA SER A 843 -25.36 21.49 15.71
C SER A 843 -26.26 21.65 16.93
N TYR A 844 -27.53 21.97 16.72
CA TYR A 844 -28.52 21.99 17.79
C TYR A 844 -28.88 20.59 18.27
N LYS A 845 -28.69 19.55 17.45
CA LYS A 845 -28.89 18.15 17.83
C LYS A 845 -27.89 17.70 18.90
N THR A 846 -26.59 17.94 18.68
CA THR A 846 -25.53 17.40 19.54
C THR A 846 -24.94 18.41 20.51
N ARG A 847 -25.27 19.70 20.35
CA ARG A 847 -24.77 20.82 21.16
C ARG A 847 -23.27 21.05 21.04
N LYS A 848 -22.70 20.75 19.88
CA LYS A 848 -21.28 20.94 19.57
C LYS A 848 -21.10 21.72 18.28
N PHE A 849 -19.93 22.34 18.14
CA PHE A 849 -19.41 22.84 16.87
C PHE A 849 -18.81 21.70 16.06
N TYR A 850 -18.94 21.77 14.74
CA TYR A 850 -18.37 20.83 13.78
C TYR A 850 -17.67 21.58 12.67
N LEU A 851 -16.43 21.20 12.40
CA LEU A 851 -15.57 21.79 11.40
C LEU A 851 -15.37 20.78 10.26
N TYR A 852 -15.68 21.21 9.04
CA TYR A 852 -15.59 20.38 7.84
C TYR A 852 -14.60 21.04 6.86
N PRO A 853 -13.33 20.61 6.86
CA PRO A 853 -12.34 21.13 5.93
C PRO A 853 -12.17 20.26 4.68
N THR A 854 -11.55 20.83 3.64
CA THR A 854 -10.78 20.06 2.65
C THR A 854 -9.65 19.32 3.38
N THR A 855 -9.49 18.03 3.10
CA THR A 855 -8.27 17.29 3.49
C THR A 855 -7.11 17.70 2.58
N ASP A 856 -6.17 18.50 3.10
CA ASP A 856 -5.07 19.10 2.34
C ASP A 856 -3.78 18.28 2.47
N GLY A 857 -2.65 18.77 1.92
CA GLY A 857 -1.35 18.06 1.97
C GLY A 857 -1.10 17.11 0.80
N PHE A 858 -2.01 17.11 -0.19
CA PHE A 858 -1.87 16.37 -1.44
C PHE A 858 -1.40 17.31 -2.55
N VAL A 859 -0.36 16.90 -3.30
CA VAL A 859 0.15 17.68 -4.44
C VAL A 859 -0.99 17.98 -5.42
N GLY A 860 -1.20 19.26 -5.75
CA GLY A 860 -2.24 19.69 -6.68
C GLY A 860 -3.67 19.54 -6.13
N TRP A 861 -3.85 19.57 -4.81
CA TRP A 861 -5.14 19.39 -4.15
C TRP A 861 -5.81 18.06 -4.51
N ALA A 862 -5.03 16.99 -4.70
CA ALA A 862 -5.53 15.68 -5.11
C ALA A 862 -6.24 14.87 -3.99
N GLY A 863 -6.64 15.52 -2.89
CA GLY A 863 -7.43 14.87 -1.83
C GLY A 863 -8.73 14.29 -2.38
N TYR A 864 -9.17 13.16 -1.82
CA TYR A 864 -10.32 12.39 -2.31
C TYR A 864 -11.33 12.02 -1.20
N TYR A 865 -11.15 12.53 0.02
CA TYR A 865 -12.03 12.26 1.14
C TYR A 865 -12.15 13.47 2.07
N PHE A 866 -13.25 13.54 2.80
CA PHE A 866 -13.54 14.57 3.78
C PHE A 866 -13.54 14.00 5.20
N LYS A 867 -12.98 14.76 6.14
CA LYS A 867 -13.08 14.49 7.57
C LYS A 867 -13.98 15.52 8.25
N THR A 868 -14.43 15.23 9.47
CA THR A 868 -15.03 16.25 10.34
C THR A 868 -14.40 16.23 11.73
N PHE A 869 -14.44 17.38 12.39
CA PHE A 869 -13.92 17.57 13.73
C PHE A 869 -14.98 18.22 14.61
N SER A 870 -15.19 17.73 15.83
CA SER A 870 -16.16 18.32 16.76
C SER A 870 -15.50 19.04 17.92
N SER A 871 -16.13 20.11 18.41
CA SER A 871 -15.66 20.84 19.59
C SER A 871 -16.81 21.34 20.45
N PRO A 872 -16.71 21.26 21.79
CA PRO A 872 -17.69 21.89 22.67
C PRO A 872 -17.47 23.41 22.81
N ASP A 873 -16.30 23.94 22.45
CA ASP A 873 -15.86 25.29 22.86
C ASP A 873 -14.97 26.04 21.84
N LEU A 874 -14.90 25.55 20.60
CA LEU A 874 -14.07 26.05 19.49
C LEU A 874 -12.54 25.96 19.69
N VAL A 875 -12.07 25.39 20.80
CA VAL A 875 -10.63 25.24 21.09
C VAL A 875 -10.23 23.79 21.22
N ASN A 876 -11.04 22.98 21.91
CA ASN A 876 -10.78 21.57 22.13
C ASN A 876 -11.48 20.75 21.04
N TRP A 877 -10.72 20.30 20.04
CA TRP A 877 -11.23 19.59 18.87
C TRP A 877 -11.00 18.07 18.95
N THR A 878 -12.02 17.30 18.60
CA THR A 878 -11.99 15.84 18.45
C THR A 878 -12.07 15.50 16.96
N ASP A 879 -11.18 14.65 16.47
CA ASP A 879 -11.23 14.11 15.11
C ASP A 879 -12.28 12.99 15.05
N GLU A 880 -13.36 13.20 14.29
CA GLU A 880 -14.49 12.27 14.16
C GLU A 880 -14.32 11.30 12.98
N GLY A 881 -13.17 11.34 12.29
CA GLY A 881 -12.86 10.45 11.18
C GLY A 881 -13.38 10.94 9.82
N THR A 882 -13.33 10.03 8.84
CA THR A 882 -13.75 10.28 7.44
C THR A 882 -15.26 10.16 7.33
N ILE A 883 -15.91 11.17 6.74
CA ILE A 883 -17.37 11.24 6.61
C ILE A 883 -17.89 10.99 5.20
N LEU A 884 -17.02 11.16 4.19
CA LEU A 884 -17.33 10.91 2.78
C LEU A 884 -16.03 10.66 1.99
N ASN A 885 -15.99 9.62 1.17
CA ASN A 885 -14.86 9.24 0.32
C ASN A 885 -15.30 9.13 -1.15
N LEU A 886 -14.68 9.92 -2.02
CA LEU A 886 -15.07 10.00 -3.43
C LEU A 886 -14.84 8.70 -4.20
N HIS A 887 -13.93 7.83 -3.76
CA HIS A 887 -13.69 6.55 -4.44
C HIS A 887 -14.79 5.52 -4.18
N THR A 888 -15.50 5.62 -3.07
CA THR A 888 -16.47 4.62 -2.61
C THR A 888 -17.90 5.13 -2.58
N ASP A 889 -18.09 6.42 -2.28
CA ASP A 889 -19.40 6.95 -1.90
C ASP A 889 -20.00 7.85 -3.01
N VAL A 890 -19.20 8.29 -3.98
CA VAL A 890 -19.61 9.25 -5.03
C VAL A 890 -19.35 8.68 -6.42
N SER A 891 -20.42 8.34 -7.14
CA SER A 891 -20.31 7.64 -8.44
C SER A 891 -19.94 8.54 -9.63
N TRP A 892 -20.07 9.86 -9.48
CA TRP A 892 -19.94 10.81 -10.60
C TRP A 892 -18.66 11.66 -10.56
N GLY A 893 -17.86 11.57 -9.49
CA GLY A 893 -16.60 12.30 -9.35
C GLY A 893 -15.69 11.68 -8.30
N THR A 894 -14.56 11.12 -8.73
CA THR A 894 -13.69 10.28 -7.89
C THR A 894 -12.42 10.99 -7.39
N PHE A 895 -12.24 12.28 -7.67
CA PHE A 895 -11.03 13.01 -7.32
C PHE A 895 -11.36 14.47 -7.01
N ASN A 896 -10.44 15.17 -6.34
CA ASN A 896 -10.58 16.59 -5.95
C ASN A 896 -11.78 16.86 -5.03
N ALA A 897 -11.73 16.27 -3.83
CA ALA A 897 -12.64 16.52 -2.71
C ALA A 897 -12.34 17.88 -2.06
N TRP A 898 -13.04 18.94 -2.47
CA TRP A 898 -12.74 20.31 -2.03
C TRP A 898 -13.92 21.03 -1.37
N ALA A 899 -13.56 22.01 -0.54
CA ALA A 899 -14.34 23.16 -0.10
C ALA A 899 -15.80 22.82 0.19
N PRO A 900 -16.08 22.10 1.29
CA PRO A 900 -17.44 21.77 1.62
C PRO A 900 -18.21 22.96 2.21
N SER A 901 -19.53 22.84 2.24
CA SER A 901 -20.42 23.64 3.06
C SER A 901 -21.54 22.78 3.62
N ILE A 902 -22.17 23.17 4.73
CA ILE A 902 -23.18 22.33 5.39
C ILE A 902 -24.30 23.15 5.99
N THR A 903 -25.51 22.60 6.00
CA THR A 903 -26.63 23.17 6.76
C THR A 903 -27.38 22.10 7.54
N GLU A 904 -27.79 22.43 8.77
CA GLU A 904 -28.68 21.62 9.60
C GLU A 904 -30.12 22.13 9.43
N LYS A 905 -31.06 21.26 9.05
CA LYS A 905 -32.49 21.59 9.01
C LYS A 905 -33.33 20.59 9.79
N LYS A 906 -34.44 21.08 10.33
CA LYS A 906 -35.46 20.23 10.96
C LYS A 906 -36.51 19.85 9.92
N VAL A 907 -36.56 18.57 9.56
CA VAL A 907 -37.51 17.99 8.61
C VAL A 907 -38.33 16.95 9.36
N ASP A 908 -39.66 17.12 9.35
CA ASP A 908 -40.62 16.24 10.05
C ASP A 908 -40.26 15.97 11.53
N GLY A 909 -39.82 17.02 12.23
CA GLY A 909 -39.44 16.94 13.64
C GLY A 909 -38.03 16.41 13.91
N THR A 910 -37.33 15.90 12.90
CA THR A 910 -35.97 15.34 13.02
C THR A 910 -34.92 16.23 12.38
N TYR A 911 -33.68 16.20 12.88
CA TYR A 911 -32.57 16.95 12.27
C TYR A 911 -31.97 16.18 11.10
N LYS A 912 -31.83 16.86 9.96
CA LYS A 912 -31.14 16.41 8.75
C LYS A 912 -29.97 17.34 8.44
N TYR A 913 -28.91 16.78 7.90
CA TYR A 913 -27.69 17.49 7.52
C TYR A 913 -27.51 17.39 6.01
N TYR A 914 -27.34 18.52 5.35
CA TYR A 914 -27.10 18.62 3.92
C TYR A 914 -25.69 19.14 3.71
N TYR A 915 -24.82 18.26 3.22
CA TYR A 915 -23.39 18.49 3.05
C TYR A 915 -23.08 18.69 1.57
N TYR A 916 -22.79 19.92 1.20
CA TYR A 916 -22.39 20.33 -0.14
C TYR A 916 -20.88 20.24 -0.24
N PHE A 917 -20.37 19.77 -1.37
CA PHE A 917 -18.93 19.54 -1.55
C PHE A 917 -18.55 19.64 -3.02
N VAL A 918 -17.27 19.72 -3.32
CA VAL A 918 -16.76 19.64 -4.69
C VAL A 918 -16.18 18.27 -4.95
N ALA A 919 -16.50 17.70 -6.13
CA ALA A 919 -15.83 16.55 -6.71
C ALA A 919 -15.63 16.79 -8.21
N ALA A 920 -14.43 16.49 -8.73
CA ALA A 920 -14.05 16.71 -10.13
C ALA A 920 -14.42 18.11 -10.67
N GLY A 921 -14.31 19.16 -9.83
CA GLY A 921 -14.62 20.54 -10.19
C GLY A 921 -16.12 20.90 -10.29
N ASN A 922 -17.01 20.07 -9.73
CA ASN A 922 -18.45 20.34 -9.69
C ASN A 922 -18.99 20.20 -8.26
N VAL A 923 -20.04 20.96 -7.94
CA VAL A 923 -20.73 20.90 -6.65
C VAL A 923 -21.64 19.67 -6.60
N GLY A 924 -21.53 18.90 -5.51
CA GLY A 924 -22.39 17.79 -5.10
C GLY A 924 -23.13 18.08 -3.80
N VAL A 925 -23.99 17.15 -3.39
CA VAL A 925 -24.66 17.18 -2.08
C VAL A 925 -24.89 15.77 -1.57
N ALA A 926 -24.55 15.55 -0.30
CA ALA A 926 -24.82 14.33 0.45
C ALA A 926 -25.67 14.63 1.69
N VAL A 927 -26.47 13.65 2.12
CA VAL A 927 -27.45 13.81 3.21
C VAL A 927 -27.15 12.84 4.35
N ALA A 928 -27.29 13.30 5.59
CA ALA A 928 -27.13 12.47 6.78
C ALA A 928 -28.16 12.81 7.87
N ASP A 929 -28.29 11.89 8.82
CA ASP A 929 -29.06 12.06 10.06
C ASP A 929 -28.22 12.58 11.23
N ASN A 930 -26.90 12.54 11.14
CA ASN A 930 -25.98 13.06 12.15
C ASN A 930 -24.92 13.96 11.49
N PRO A 931 -24.36 14.93 12.23
CA PRO A 931 -23.31 15.80 11.68
C PRO A 931 -22.03 15.03 11.33
N THR A 932 -21.82 13.84 11.90
CA THR A 932 -20.68 12.95 11.60
C THR A 932 -21.03 11.85 10.58
N GLY A 933 -22.20 11.92 9.94
CA GLY A 933 -22.64 10.91 8.98
C GLY A 933 -23.30 9.67 9.61
N PRO A 934 -23.40 8.55 8.87
CA PRO A 934 -22.91 8.38 7.50
C PRO A 934 -23.63 9.31 6.52
N PHE A 935 -22.89 9.88 5.57
CA PHE A 935 -23.44 10.70 4.49
C PHE A 935 -23.72 9.86 3.25
N VAL A 936 -24.87 10.09 2.62
CA VAL A 936 -25.26 9.43 1.38
C VAL A 936 -25.32 10.47 0.26
N ASP A 937 -24.48 10.31 -0.77
CA ASP A 937 -24.49 11.18 -1.94
C ASP A 937 -25.84 11.13 -2.69
N SER A 938 -26.24 12.27 -3.25
CA SER A 938 -27.46 12.36 -4.06
C SER A 938 -27.37 11.62 -5.42
N GLY A 939 -26.19 11.08 -5.77
CA GLY A 939 -25.91 10.29 -6.97
C GLY A 939 -25.62 11.13 -8.21
N LYS A 940 -25.59 12.46 -8.10
CA LYS A 940 -25.39 13.38 -9.23
C LYS A 940 -24.78 14.71 -8.79
N LYS A 941 -24.08 15.38 -9.71
CA LYS A 941 -23.69 16.79 -9.52
C LYS A 941 -24.91 17.71 -9.48
N LEU A 942 -24.82 18.74 -8.64
CA LEU A 942 -25.83 19.78 -8.41
C LEU A 942 -25.57 21.04 -9.24
N ALA A 943 -24.31 21.46 -9.38
CA ALA A 943 -23.90 22.61 -10.18
C ALA A 943 -22.46 22.48 -10.70
N ASP A 944 -22.16 23.12 -11.83
CA ASP A 944 -20.78 23.27 -12.30
C ASP A 944 -20.06 24.39 -11.53
N ASN A 945 -18.73 24.30 -11.41
CA ASN A 945 -17.83 25.18 -10.64
C ASN A 945 -17.69 24.75 -9.16
N ILE A 946 -16.94 25.52 -8.36
CA ILE A 946 -16.44 25.13 -7.03
C ILE A 946 -16.92 26.07 -5.91
N ASP A 947 -16.47 25.80 -4.68
CA ASP A 947 -16.67 26.60 -3.46
C ASP A 947 -18.15 26.89 -3.16
N PRO A 948 -18.98 25.85 -2.95
CA PRO A 948 -20.34 26.03 -2.50
C PRO A 948 -20.39 26.63 -1.09
N ASP A 949 -21.36 27.50 -0.86
CA ASP A 949 -21.83 27.91 0.46
C ASP A 949 -23.35 27.81 0.51
N VAL A 950 -23.89 27.25 1.59
CA VAL A 950 -25.33 27.11 1.81
C VAL A 950 -25.80 27.94 2.99
N TYR A 951 -26.82 28.75 2.76
CA TYR A 951 -27.43 29.56 3.80
C TYR A 951 -28.94 29.37 3.82
N THR A 952 -29.51 29.24 5.02
CA THR A 952 -30.96 29.22 5.23
C THR A 952 -31.39 30.52 5.87
N ASP A 953 -32.25 31.27 5.17
CA ASP A 953 -32.81 32.52 5.64
C ASP A 953 -33.72 32.29 6.84
N THR A 954 -33.33 32.85 7.98
CA THR A 954 -34.01 32.73 9.27
C THR A 954 -35.41 33.34 9.24
N LEU A 955 -35.65 34.34 8.37
CA LEU A 955 -36.93 35.02 8.26
C LEU A 955 -37.92 34.28 7.36
N THR A 956 -37.44 33.72 6.25
CA THR A 956 -38.32 33.10 5.23
C THR A 956 -38.32 31.58 5.24
N GLY A 957 -37.32 30.94 5.86
CA GLY A 957 -37.11 29.49 5.83
C GLY A 957 -36.58 28.95 4.50
N LYS A 958 -36.44 29.81 3.48
CA LYS A 958 -35.86 29.45 2.18
C LYS A 958 -34.35 29.26 2.31
N SER A 959 -33.83 28.29 1.57
CA SER A 959 -32.40 28.02 1.51
C SER A 959 -31.82 28.45 0.17
N TYR A 960 -30.58 28.92 0.19
CA TYR A 960 -29.88 29.45 -0.98
C TYR A 960 -28.51 28.79 -1.08
N LEU A 961 -28.09 28.51 -2.31
CA LEU A 961 -26.76 28.04 -2.64
C LEU A 961 -25.99 29.15 -3.35
N TYR A 962 -24.77 29.40 -2.91
CA TYR A 962 -23.81 30.31 -3.50
C TYR A 962 -22.61 29.50 -3.96
N TRP A 963 -22.03 29.80 -5.13
CA TRP A 963 -20.84 29.08 -5.59
C TRP A 963 -20.09 29.82 -6.70
N GLY A 964 -18.81 29.50 -6.87
CA GLY A 964 -18.03 29.79 -8.06
C GLY A 964 -16.68 30.46 -7.82
N ASN A 965 -15.76 30.21 -8.75
CA ASN A 965 -14.46 30.88 -8.86
C ASN A 965 -14.47 31.89 -10.03
N THR A 966 -13.92 33.09 -9.82
CA THR A 966 -13.96 34.34 -10.63
C THR A 966 -15.33 34.96 -10.86
N THR A 967 -16.39 34.15 -10.85
CA THR A 967 -17.79 34.56 -10.99
C THR A 967 -18.61 33.95 -9.88
N LEU A 968 -19.38 34.77 -9.16
CA LEU A 968 -20.24 34.31 -8.08
C LEU A 968 -21.67 34.09 -8.59
N TYR A 969 -22.16 32.86 -8.44
CA TYR A 969 -23.55 32.49 -8.68
C TYR A 969 -24.32 32.36 -7.37
N ALA A 970 -25.62 32.63 -7.43
CA ALA A 970 -26.55 32.41 -6.32
C ALA A 970 -27.89 31.90 -6.85
N ALA A 971 -28.52 30.95 -6.15
CA ALA A 971 -29.85 30.46 -6.48
C ALA A 971 -30.57 29.97 -5.21
N GLU A 972 -31.90 30.00 -5.24
CA GLU A 972 -32.74 29.33 -4.25
C GLU A 972 -32.65 27.81 -4.44
N LEU A 973 -32.55 27.05 -3.35
CA LEU A 973 -32.71 25.59 -3.34
C LEU A 973 -34.20 25.23 -3.29
N ASN A 974 -34.58 24.13 -3.92
CA ASN A 974 -35.91 23.56 -3.71
C ASN A 974 -36.02 22.95 -2.31
N ASP A 975 -37.24 22.64 -1.88
CA ASP A 975 -37.53 22.11 -0.53
C ASP A 975 -36.79 20.79 -0.21
N ASP A 976 -36.42 20.01 -1.24
CA ASP A 976 -35.66 18.77 -1.10
C ASP A 976 -34.19 18.99 -0.70
N MET A 977 -33.69 20.23 -0.79
CA MET A 977 -32.30 20.66 -0.54
C MET A 977 -31.25 20.01 -1.44
N VAL A 978 -31.65 19.10 -2.33
CA VAL A 978 -30.77 18.36 -3.26
C VAL A 978 -31.03 18.73 -4.72
N SER A 979 -31.79 19.81 -4.96
CA SER A 979 -31.98 20.40 -6.27
C SER A 979 -32.07 21.94 -6.21
N ILE A 980 -31.59 22.61 -7.26
CA ILE A 980 -31.60 24.08 -7.38
C ILE A 980 -32.84 24.54 -8.16
N ASN A 981 -33.52 25.59 -7.68
CA ASN A 981 -34.52 26.30 -8.48
C ASN A 981 -33.81 27.18 -9.52
N ILE A 982 -33.56 26.61 -10.70
CA ILE A 982 -32.75 27.25 -11.74
C ILE A 982 -33.32 28.60 -12.23
N SER A 983 -34.63 28.83 -12.16
CA SER A 983 -35.23 30.11 -12.56
C SER A 983 -34.83 31.28 -11.65
N THR A 984 -34.30 30.98 -10.46
CA THR A 984 -33.82 31.99 -9.50
C THR A 984 -32.33 32.26 -9.62
N LYS A 985 -31.60 31.51 -10.46
CA LYS A 985 -30.15 31.64 -10.60
C LYS A 985 -29.76 33.03 -11.08
N ARG A 986 -28.84 33.67 -10.36
CA ARG A 986 -28.27 34.98 -10.69
C ARG A 986 -26.75 34.95 -10.61
N THR A 987 -26.12 35.81 -11.39
CA THR A 987 -24.72 36.20 -11.16
C THR A 987 -24.72 37.43 -10.25
N ILE A 988 -24.05 37.32 -9.11
CA ILE A 988 -24.01 38.38 -8.09
C ILE A 988 -22.58 38.79 -7.73
N THR A 989 -21.61 38.55 -8.63
CA THR A 989 -20.20 38.91 -8.45
C THR A 989 -20.05 40.35 -7.94
N PRO A 990 -19.39 40.57 -6.78
CA PRO A 990 -19.14 41.89 -6.24
C PRO A 990 -18.42 42.81 -7.23
N SER A 991 -18.84 44.08 -7.31
CA SER A 991 -18.14 45.09 -8.10
C SER A 991 -16.72 45.35 -7.57
N GLY A 992 -15.78 45.70 -8.44
CA GLY A 992 -14.41 46.07 -8.06
C GLY A 992 -13.34 45.02 -8.34
N GLY A 993 -13.69 43.88 -8.94
CA GLY A 993 -12.71 42.93 -9.53
C GLY A 993 -11.85 42.17 -8.53
N THR A 994 -12.27 42.08 -7.27
CA THR A 994 -11.51 41.40 -6.19
C THR A 994 -12.04 40.02 -5.84
N PHE A 995 -13.15 39.58 -6.44
CA PHE A 995 -13.70 38.25 -6.20
C PHE A 995 -12.82 37.18 -6.87
N ARG A 996 -12.24 36.28 -6.07
CA ARG A 996 -11.65 35.03 -6.57
C ARG A 996 -12.57 33.84 -6.31
N GLU A 997 -12.84 33.50 -5.06
CA GLU A 997 -13.50 32.24 -4.65
C GLU A 997 -13.86 32.30 -3.16
N GLY A 998 -14.25 31.17 -2.55
CA GLY A 998 -14.48 31.02 -1.11
C GLY A 998 -15.53 31.98 -0.57
N VAL A 999 -16.70 32.00 -1.21
CA VAL A 999 -17.84 32.82 -0.75
C VAL A 999 -18.38 32.27 0.56
N TYR A 1000 -18.82 33.15 1.46
CA TYR A 1000 -19.54 32.74 2.66
C TYR A 1000 -20.59 33.77 3.06
N VAL A 1001 -21.79 33.33 3.43
CA VAL A 1001 -22.94 34.20 3.68
C VAL A 1001 -23.47 34.04 5.10
N ILE A 1002 -23.61 35.16 5.80
CA ILE A 1002 -24.33 35.22 7.07
C ILE A 1002 -25.41 36.31 7.02
N GLU A 1003 -26.34 36.24 7.96
CA GLU A 1003 -27.31 37.30 8.21
C GLU A 1003 -27.16 37.81 9.64
N ARG A 1004 -27.19 39.14 9.78
CA ARG A 1004 -27.24 39.79 11.08
C ARG A 1004 -28.09 41.06 10.98
N ASN A 1005 -29.13 41.17 11.81
CA ASN A 1005 -30.03 42.32 11.90
C ASN A 1005 -30.65 42.75 10.55
N GLY A 1006 -31.17 41.78 9.80
CA GLY A 1006 -31.82 41.95 8.50
C GLY A 1006 -30.87 42.37 7.37
N THR A 1007 -29.57 42.11 7.53
CA THR A 1007 -28.53 42.40 6.53
C THR A 1007 -27.74 41.15 6.22
N TYR A 1008 -27.63 40.82 4.94
CA TYR A 1008 -26.82 39.73 4.43
C TYR A 1008 -25.39 40.22 4.24
N TYR A 1009 -24.43 39.53 4.83
CA TYR A 1009 -23.01 39.79 4.68
C TYR A 1009 -22.42 38.69 3.81
N PHE A 1010 -21.75 39.09 2.73
CA PHE A 1010 -21.07 38.21 1.80
C PHE A 1010 -19.58 38.38 2.00
N PHE A 1011 -18.91 37.34 2.45
CA PHE A 1011 -17.45 37.26 2.51
C PHE A 1011 -16.94 36.55 1.27
N TRP A 1012 -15.73 36.89 0.82
CA TRP A 1012 -15.05 36.18 -0.26
C TRP A 1012 -13.55 36.35 -0.17
N SER A 1013 -12.81 35.46 -0.84
CA SER A 1013 -11.36 35.55 -0.93
C SER A 1013 -10.89 36.28 -2.20
N GLU A 1014 -9.85 37.08 -2.05
CA GLU A 1014 -9.11 37.74 -3.12
C GLU A 1014 -7.72 37.09 -3.28
N ASN A 1015 -7.23 37.05 -4.52
CA ASN A 1015 -6.00 36.37 -4.97
C ASN A 1015 -6.13 34.84 -5.01
N ASP A 1016 -5.08 34.17 -5.50
CA ASP A 1016 -4.99 32.71 -5.55
C ASP A 1016 -4.56 32.15 -4.18
N THR A 1017 -5.07 30.99 -3.77
CA THR A 1017 -4.67 30.36 -2.50
C THR A 1017 -3.16 30.08 -2.40
N ARG A 1018 -2.42 29.97 -3.52
CA ARG A 1018 -0.93 29.84 -3.53
C ARG A 1018 -0.21 31.15 -3.27
N SER A 1019 -0.92 32.28 -3.22
CA SER A 1019 -0.34 33.58 -2.94
C SER A 1019 -0.24 33.83 -1.43
N PRO A 1020 0.90 34.34 -0.92
CA PRO A 1020 0.96 34.83 0.46
C PRO A 1020 0.01 36.02 0.72
N ASP A 1021 -0.55 36.62 -0.33
CA ASP A 1021 -1.55 37.69 -0.29
C ASP A 1021 -3.00 37.20 -0.48
N TYR A 1022 -3.26 35.88 -0.40
CA TYR A 1022 -4.62 35.37 -0.25
C TYR A 1022 -5.28 35.97 1.01
N ARG A 1023 -6.46 36.56 0.86
CA ARG A 1023 -7.04 37.49 1.85
C ARG A 1023 -8.56 37.63 1.72
N VAL A 1024 -9.27 37.96 2.81
CA VAL A 1024 -10.75 38.02 2.82
C VAL A 1024 -11.28 39.44 2.72
N ARG A 1025 -12.30 39.61 1.89
CA ARG A 1025 -13.11 40.82 1.77
C ARG A 1025 -14.57 40.57 2.11
N TYR A 1026 -15.34 41.64 2.29
CA TYR A 1026 -16.78 41.54 2.45
C TYR A 1026 -17.60 42.59 1.69
N GLY A 1027 -18.90 42.33 1.60
CA GLY A 1027 -19.92 43.22 1.07
C GLY A 1027 -21.26 42.91 1.74
N THR A 1028 -22.27 43.73 1.48
CA THR A 1028 -23.58 43.58 2.12
C THR A 1028 -24.73 43.64 1.12
N SER A 1029 -25.86 43.01 1.45
CA SER A 1029 -27.11 43.17 0.70
C SER A 1029 -28.33 43.16 1.64
N LYS A 1030 -29.46 43.64 1.11
CA LYS A 1030 -30.78 43.50 1.74
C LYS A 1030 -31.58 42.31 1.19
N SER A 1031 -30.98 41.54 0.29
CA SER A 1031 -31.56 40.37 -0.35
C SER A 1031 -30.50 39.25 -0.39
N PRO A 1032 -30.90 37.98 -0.17
CA PRO A 1032 -29.99 36.84 -0.29
C PRO A 1032 -29.50 36.65 -1.74
N LEU A 1033 -30.19 37.20 -2.73
CA LEU A 1033 -29.82 37.14 -4.15
C LEU A 1033 -29.21 38.44 -4.69
N GLY A 1034 -28.62 39.26 -3.80
CA GLY A 1034 -27.97 40.51 -4.16
C GLY A 1034 -28.93 41.64 -4.61
N PRO A 1035 -28.40 42.72 -5.23
CA PRO A 1035 -26.98 42.96 -5.53
C PRO A 1035 -26.14 43.22 -4.26
N ILE A 1036 -24.83 42.94 -4.36
CA ILE A 1036 -23.88 43.14 -3.25
C ILE A 1036 -23.31 44.56 -3.31
N THR A 1037 -23.45 45.30 -2.22
CA THR A 1037 -22.84 46.62 -2.01
C THR A 1037 -21.49 46.45 -1.31
N VAL A 1038 -20.41 46.91 -1.95
CA VAL A 1038 -19.04 46.77 -1.46
C VAL A 1038 -18.62 48.06 -0.74
N PRO A 1039 -18.35 48.04 0.58
CA PRO A 1039 -17.88 49.22 1.30
C PRO A 1039 -16.43 49.59 0.91
N ALA A 1040 -16.04 50.85 1.11
CA ALA A 1040 -14.68 51.30 0.78
C ALA A 1040 -13.60 50.56 1.58
N ASN A 1041 -13.85 50.33 2.88
CA ASN A 1041 -12.96 49.57 3.77
C ASN A 1041 -13.48 48.14 3.91
N ASN A 1042 -13.28 47.31 2.88
CA ASN A 1042 -13.81 45.95 2.87
C ASN A 1042 -12.77 44.83 3.01
N LEU A 1043 -11.47 45.12 3.06
CA LEU A 1043 -10.43 44.13 3.36
C LEU A 1043 -10.41 43.84 4.86
N ILE A 1044 -10.82 42.64 5.26
CA ILE A 1044 -11.05 42.31 6.67
C ILE A 1044 -10.10 41.24 7.22
N LEU A 1045 -9.46 40.42 6.39
CA LEU A 1045 -8.42 39.48 6.82
C LEU A 1045 -7.26 39.54 5.83
N SER A 1046 -6.02 39.61 6.30
CA SER A 1046 -4.81 39.71 5.46
C SER A 1046 -3.59 39.17 6.19
N LYS A 1047 -2.51 38.84 5.46
CA LYS A 1047 -1.24 38.38 6.05
C LYS A 1047 -0.71 39.29 7.17
N ASP A 1048 0.02 38.67 8.10
CA ASP A 1048 0.86 39.33 9.10
C ASP A 1048 2.26 38.70 9.06
N ALA A 1049 3.15 39.30 8.27
CA ALA A 1049 4.50 38.82 8.09
C ALA A 1049 5.33 38.86 9.38
N THR A 1050 5.00 39.74 10.33
CA THR A 1050 5.74 39.84 11.61
C THR A 1050 5.45 38.63 12.50
N ALA A 1051 4.24 38.10 12.42
CA ALA A 1051 3.85 36.86 13.07
C ALA A 1051 4.17 35.61 12.22
N GLY A 1052 4.64 35.76 10.97
CA GLY A 1052 4.87 34.65 10.04
C GLY A 1052 3.57 34.03 9.50
N ILE A 1053 2.50 34.83 9.42
CA ILE A 1053 1.18 34.42 8.94
C ILE A 1053 1.01 34.88 7.49
N TYR A 1054 0.77 33.94 6.57
CA TYR A 1054 0.67 34.19 5.13
C TYR A 1054 -0.54 33.49 4.51
N GLY A 1055 -1.11 34.11 3.49
CA GLY A 1055 -2.28 33.61 2.77
C GLY A 1055 -3.52 33.31 3.62
N PRO A 1056 -3.90 34.09 4.65
CA PRO A 1056 -5.12 33.82 5.41
C PRO A 1056 -6.37 34.14 4.57
N GLY A 1057 -7.07 33.10 4.12
CA GLY A 1057 -8.27 33.22 3.29
C GLY A 1057 -9.14 31.97 3.34
N HIS A 1058 -10.13 31.90 2.44
CA HIS A 1058 -11.24 30.94 2.41
C HIS A 1058 -11.83 30.72 3.80
N ASN A 1059 -12.85 31.52 4.13
CA ASN A 1059 -13.39 31.56 5.47
C ASN A 1059 -14.80 30.99 5.54
N SER A 1060 -15.15 30.58 6.75
CA SER A 1060 -16.51 30.45 7.24
C SER A 1060 -16.67 31.29 8.51
N VAL A 1061 -17.92 31.45 8.97
CA VAL A 1061 -18.25 32.27 10.14
C VAL A 1061 -19.31 31.55 10.96
N VAL A 1062 -19.07 31.47 12.27
CA VAL A 1062 -20.04 30.93 13.23
C VAL A 1062 -20.43 31.98 14.26
N GLN A 1063 -21.71 32.02 14.58
CA GLN A 1063 -22.23 32.74 15.74
C GLN A 1063 -22.16 31.83 16.96
N ASN A 1064 -21.67 32.33 18.09
CA ASN A 1064 -21.82 31.62 19.36
C ASN A 1064 -23.32 31.54 19.71
N PRO A 1065 -23.89 30.33 19.86
CA PRO A 1065 -25.33 30.17 20.00
C PRO A 1065 -25.90 30.95 21.19
N GLY A 1066 -26.95 31.72 20.91
CA GLY A 1066 -27.67 32.49 21.94
C GLY A 1066 -27.09 33.88 22.24
N CYS A 1067 -25.93 34.25 21.70
CA CYS A 1067 -25.35 35.58 21.86
C CYS A 1067 -24.90 36.19 20.51
N ASP A 1068 -24.68 37.51 20.50
CA ASP A 1068 -24.20 38.24 19.33
C ASP A 1068 -22.67 38.30 19.28
N GLU A 1069 -22.04 37.13 19.46
CA GLU A 1069 -20.58 36.95 19.38
C GLU A 1069 -20.25 36.06 18.18
N TRP A 1070 -19.26 36.47 17.38
CA TRP A 1070 -18.97 35.85 16.09
C TRP A 1070 -17.49 35.49 15.97
N TYR A 1071 -17.22 34.40 15.26
CA TYR A 1071 -15.89 33.87 15.04
C TYR A 1071 -15.71 33.54 13.57
N MET A 1072 -14.58 33.97 13.01
CA MET A 1072 -14.18 33.63 11.66
C MET A 1072 -13.23 32.45 11.71
N VAL A 1073 -13.56 31.43 10.94
CA VAL A 1073 -12.71 30.25 10.73
C VAL A 1073 -12.15 30.36 9.32
N TYR A 1074 -10.85 30.14 9.14
CA TYR A 1074 -10.18 30.34 7.86
C TYR A 1074 -8.94 29.44 7.78
N HIS A 1075 -8.32 29.30 6.61
CA HIS A 1075 -7.01 28.63 6.51
C HIS A 1075 -5.89 29.64 6.25
N ARG A 1076 -4.65 29.23 6.52
CA ARG A 1076 -3.42 29.94 6.11
C ARG A 1076 -2.35 28.96 5.68
N PHE A 1077 -1.24 29.43 5.12
CA PHE A 1077 -0.05 28.59 4.93
C PHE A 1077 0.43 28.01 6.25
N THR A 1078 0.87 26.75 6.25
CA THR A 1078 1.44 26.14 7.45
C THR A 1078 2.60 26.97 7.99
N ARG A 1079 2.49 27.44 9.23
CA ARG A 1079 3.55 28.22 9.87
C ARG A 1079 4.54 27.30 10.57
N PRO A 1080 5.87 27.55 10.55
CA PRO A 1080 6.55 28.65 9.87
C PRO A 1080 7.00 28.30 8.43
N LYS A 1081 6.83 27.04 8.02
CA LYS A 1081 7.53 26.47 6.86
C LYS A 1081 6.91 26.82 5.50
N GLY A 1082 5.61 27.09 5.47
CA GLY A 1082 4.82 27.29 4.25
C GLY A 1082 5.43 28.32 3.30
N ILE A 1083 5.93 29.45 3.83
CA ILE A 1083 6.54 30.51 3.02
C ILE A 1083 7.88 30.12 2.37
N THR A 1084 8.53 29.08 2.88
CA THR A 1084 9.80 28.55 2.34
C THR A 1084 9.62 27.32 1.46
N MET A 1085 8.38 26.81 1.32
CA MET A 1085 8.10 25.68 0.45
C MET A 1085 8.26 26.11 -1.02
N HIS A 1086 8.85 25.25 -1.85
CA HIS A 1086 9.13 25.57 -3.24
C HIS A 1086 7.90 25.42 -4.14
N GLY A 1087 7.80 26.27 -5.16
CA GLY A 1087 6.73 26.23 -6.17
C GLY A 1087 5.35 26.53 -5.56
N ASP A 1088 4.35 25.76 -5.99
CA ASP A 1088 2.95 25.93 -5.60
C ASP A 1088 2.60 25.30 -4.24
N SER A 1089 3.57 24.67 -3.57
CA SER A 1089 3.37 23.81 -2.40
C SER A 1089 2.60 24.47 -1.26
N ALA A 1090 2.88 25.75 -0.97
CA ALA A 1090 2.21 26.45 0.11
C ALA A 1090 0.68 26.48 -0.05
N GLY A 1091 0.17 26.48 -1.29
CA GLY A 1091 -1.25 26.50 -1.59
C GLY A 1091 -1.99 25.19 -1.31
N TYR A 1092 -1.28 24.07 -1.14
CA TYR A 1092 -1.86 22.76 -0.79
C TYR A 1092 -1.22 22.13 0.46
N PHE A 1093 -0.58 22.96 1.30
CA PHE A 1093 -0.11 22.63 2.64
C PHE A 1093 -0.54 23.75 3.60
N ARG A 1094 -1.85 23.81 3.85
CA ARG A 1094 -2.51 24.85 4.65
C ARG A 1094 -2.98 24.32 6.00
N GLU A 1095 -3.29 25.23 6.91
CA GLU A 1095 -3.75 24.93 8.27
C GLU A 1095 -4.93 25.82 8.70
N VAL A 1096 -5.93 25.24 9.37
CA VAL A 1096 -7.15 25.94 9.80
C VAL A 1096 -6.93 26.73 11.09
N CYS A 1097 -7.44 27.96 11.14
CA CYS A 1097 -7.31 28.92 12.24
C CYS A 1097 -8.67 29.55 12.58
N ILE A 1098 -8.81 30.04 13.82
CA ILE A 1098 -10.00 30.75 14.31
C ILE A 1098 -9.58 32.03 15.02
N ASP A 1099 -10.25 33.13 14.69
CA ASP A 1099 -10.13 34.43 15.37
C ASP A 1099 -11.50 35.12 15.48
N LYS A 1100 -11.61 36.11 16.38
CA LYS A 1100 -12.87 36.84 16.59
C LYS A 1100 -13.25 37.67 15.37
N LEU A 1101 -14.55 37.66 15.02
CA LEU A 1101 -15.15 38.57 14.06
C LEU A 1101 -16.03 39.56 14.82
N GLU A 1102 -15.80 40.86 14.60
CA GLU A 1102 -16.54 41.91 15.29
C GLU A 1102 -17.21 42.87 14.31
N PHE A 1103 -18.32 43.45 14.73
CA PHE A 1103 -19.05 44.47 14.00
C PHE A 1103 -18.98 45.80 14.74
N ASN A 1104 -18.89 46.90 14.00
CA ASN A 1104 -19.13 48.24 14.52
C ASN A 1104 -20.63 48.46 14.77
N ALA A 1105 -20.95 49.51 15.52
CA ALA A 1105 -22.34 49.87 15.82
C ALA A 1105 -23.18 50.19 14.57
N ASP A 1106 -22.54 50.65 13.49
CA ASP A 1106 -23.18 50.94 12.19
C ASP A 1106 -23.38 49.68 11.31
N GLY A 1107 -22.95 48.51 11.79
CA GLY A 1107 -23.04 47.24 11.07
C GLY A 1107 -21.85 46.94 10.15
N SER A 1108 -20.86 47.83 10.03
CA SER A 1108 -19.62 47.52 9.28
C SER A 1108 -18.76 46.48 10.02
N VAL A 1109 -18.07 45.62 9.27
CA VAL A 1109 -17.20 44.57 9.82
C VAL A 1109 -15.85 45.17 10.21
N LYS A 1110 -15.37 44.89 11.43
CA LYS A 1110 -14.01 45.25 11.85
C LYS A 1110 -12.99 44.30 11.21
N LYS A 1111 -11.79 44.81 10.95
CA LYS A 1111 -10.68 43.97 10.47
C LYS A 1111 -10.36 42.88 11.50
N VAL A 1112 -10.42 41.63 11.08
CA VAL A 1112 -9.97 40.46 11.85
C VAL A 1112 -8.45 40.49 11.94
N ILE A 1113 -7.93 40.29 13.15
CA ILE A 1113 -6.49 40.19 13.39
C ILE A 1113 -6.15 38.69 13.45
N PRO A 1114 -5.46 38.14 12.43
CA PRO A 1114 -5.08 36.74 12.47
C PRO A 1114 -3.99 36.52 13.54
N THR A 1115 -4.16 35.52 14.40
CA THR A 1115 -3.22 35.28 15.50
C THR A 1115 -2.60 33.89 15.47
N VAL A 1116 -1.47 33.74 16.18
CA VAL A 1116 -0.91 32.43 16.55
C VAL A 1116 -1.55 31.95 17.86
N GLN A 1117 -1.82 32.88 18.78
CA GLN A 1117 -2.45 32.60 20.07
C GLN A 1117 -3.85 31.99 19.93
N GLY A 1118 -4.62 32.37 18.91
CA GLY A 1118 -6.01 31.97 18.71
C GLY A 1118 -6.94 32.51 19.80
N ILE A 1119 -8.15 31.96 19.85
CA ILE A 1119 -9.18 32.34 20.81
C ILE A 1119 -9.08 31.53 22.12
N ALA A 1120 -9.68 32.04 23.19
CA ALA A 1120 -9.95 31.27 24.40
C ALA A 1120 -11.21 30.39 24.22
N PRO A 1121 -11.38 29.29 24.99
CA PRO A 1121 -12.57 28.46 24.94
C PRO A 1121 -13.85 29.28 25.10
N VAL A 1122 -14.80 29.04 24.21
CA VAL A 1122 -16.08 29.75 24.16
C VAL A 1122 -17.07 29.03 25.06
N LYS A 1123 -17.78 29.81 25.89
CA LYS A 1123 -18.93 29.30 26.64
C LYS A 1123 -20.15 29.38 25.74
N VAL A 1124 -20.66 28.23 25.31
CA VAL A 1124 -21.96 28.15 24.65
C VAL A 1124 -23.02 28.52 25.69
N GLY A 1125 -23.89 29.49 25.37
CA GLY A 1125 -24.95 29.91 26.29
C GLY A 1125 -25.89 28.75 26.63
N GLU A 1126 -26.49 28.75 27.83
CA GLU A 1126 -27.63 27.89 28.11
C GLU A 1126 -28.76 28.26 27.14
N ILE A 1127 -28.92 27.46 26.08
CA ILE A 1127 -30.08 27.56 25.21
C ILE A 1127 -31.24 27.04 26.03
N THR A 1128 -31.91 27.94 26.77
CA THR A 1128 -33.18 27.64 27.41
C THR A 1128 -34.18 27.40 26.27
N ILE A 1129 -34.35 26.14 25.88
CA ILE A 1129 -35.45 25.75 25.01
C ILE A 1129 -36.70 26.03 25.83
N GLY A 1130 -37.37 27.14 25.53
CA GLY A 1130 -38.77 27.29 25.89
C GLY A 1130 -39.51 26.11 25.25
N VAL A 1131 -39.88 25.15 26.08
CA VAL A 1131 -40.68 24.00 25.71
C VAL A 1131 -41.88 24.52 24.92
N HIS A 1132 -42.04 24.03 23.68
CA HIS A 1132 -43.33 24.07 23.01
C HIS A 1132 -44.28 23.25 23.88
N GLU A 1133 -45.02 23.89 24.79
CA GLU A 1133 -46.31 23.35 25.18
C GLU A 1133 -47.21 23.48 23.96
N GLU A 1134 -47.23 22.44 23.13
CA GLU A 1134 -48.43 22.12 22.37
C GLU A 1134 -49.54 21.87 23.40
N MET A 1135 -50.48 22.82 23.54
CA MET A 1135 -51.80 22.48 24.04
C MET A 1135 -52.43 21.54 22.99
N ASN A 1136 -52.31 20.24 23.28
CA ASN A 1136 -53.16 19.12 22.88
C ASN A 1136 -53.86 19.24 21.50
N PRO A 1137 -53.42 18.49 20.46
CA PRO A 1137 -54.03 18.48 19.12
C PRO A 1137 -55.48 17.96 19.05
N ASN A 1138 -56.12 17.63 20.18
CA ASN A 1138 -57.42 16.97 20.22
C ASN A 1138 -58.63 17.89 20.46
N GLU A 1139 -58.49 19.22 20.56
CA GLU A 1139 -59.64 20.12 20.40
C GLU A 1139 -59.88 20.48 18.93
N LYS A 1140 -60.56 19.60 18.19
CA LYS A 1140 -61.23 20.01 16.94
C LYS A 1140 -62.30 21.06 17.27
N LYS A 1141 -61.96 22.35 17.13
CA LYS A 1141 -62.96 23.43 17.12
C LYS A 1141 -63.51 23.60 15.70
N ASN A 1142 -64.76 23.20 15.53
CA ASN A 1142 -65.52 23.26 14.27
C ASN A 1142 -65.87 24.72 13.90
N GLY A 1143 -64.97 25.43 13.23
CA GLY A 1143 -65.25 26.75 12.64
C GLY A 1143 -64.26 27.12 11.53
N LYS A 1144 -64.72 27.85 10.51
CA LYS A 1144 -63.87 28.39 9.43
C LYS A 1144 -63.13 29.63 9.93
N VAL A 1145 -61.84 29.73 9.65
CA VAL A 1145 -61.02 30.90 10.02
C VAL A 1145 -61.52 32.15 9.28
N ILE A 1146 -61.85 33.20 10.03
CA ILE A 1146 -62.22 34.53 9.50
C ILE A 1146 -60.97 35.40 9.34
N SER A 1147 -60.11 35.46 10.35
CA SER A 1147 -58.91 36.29 10.34
C SER A 1147 -57.85 35.79 11.33
N THR A 1148 -56.61 36.15 11.06
CA THR A 1148 -55.47 35.94 11.96
C THR A 1148 -54.82 37.29 12.22
N GLU A 1149 -54.68 37.64 13.49
CA GLU A 1149 -54.15 38.90 13.99
C GLU A 1149 -52.87 38.63 14.78
N TYR A 1150 -51.92 39.55 14.73
CA TYR A 1150 -50.66 39.44 15.46
C TYR A 1150 -50.55 40.60 16.43
N TYR A 1151 -50.10 40.33 17.66
CA TYR A 1151 -49.91 41.33 18.69
C TYR A 1151 -48.52 41.22 19.30
N GLN A 1152 -47.92 42.36 19.65
CA GLN A 1152 -46.80 42.38 20.60
C GLN A 1152 -47.31 42.08 22.01
N ILE A 1153 -46.40 41.67 22.91
CA ILE A 1153 -46.76 41.36 24.30
C ILE A 1153 -47.33 42.57 25.07
N ASP A 1154 -47.08 43.79 24.58
CA ASP A 1154 -47.67 45.04 25.10
C ASP A 1154 -49.10 45.31 24.59
N GLY A 1155 -49.65 44.40 23.78
CA GLY A 1155 -51.02 44.46 23.25
C GLY A 1155 -51.18 45.25 21.95
N LYS A 1156 -50.10 45.75 21.34
CA LYS A 1156 -50.19 46.45 20.04
C LYS A 1156 -50.33 45.46 18.89
N GLN A 1157 -51.32 45.69 18.03
CA GLN A 1157 -51.53 44.90 16.81
C GLN A 1157 -50.47 45.25 15.75
N VAL A 1158 -49.88 44.22 15.14
CA VAL A 1158 -48.89 44.33 14.06
C VAL A 1158 -49.44 43.67 12.80
N LYS A 1159 -49.13 44.21 11.60
CA LYS A 1159 -49.67 43.67 10.35
C LYS A 1159 -48.82 42.47 9.91
N LYS A 1160 -49.46 41.47 9.30
CA LYS A 1160 -48.81 40.23 8.80
C LYS A 1160 -47.62 40.47 7.86
N ASN A 1161 -47.56 41.62 7.20
CA ASN A 1161 -46.51 41.97 6.24
C ASN A 1161 -45.45 42.94 6.81
N ASP A 1162 -45.56 43.34 8.08
CA ASP A 1162 -44.53 44.16 8.73
C ASP A 1162 -43.36 43.25 9.14
N ARG A 1163 -42.12 43.74 8.96
CA ARG A 1163 -40.91 43.06 9.47
C ARG A 1163 -41.00 43.02 11.01
N LEU A 1164 -41.31 41.86 11.57
CA LEU A 1164 -41.38 41.67 13.01
C LEU A 1164 -39.96 41.54 13.56
N ASN A 1165 -39.59 42.39 14.51
CA ASN A 1165 -38.31 42.30 15.22
C ASN A 1165 -38.28 41.04 16.09
N ARG A 1166 -37.09 40.52 16.39
CA ARG A 1166 -36.89 39.43 17.37
C ARG A 1166 -37.65 39.72 18.67
N GLY A 1167 -38.50 38.78 19.12
CA GLY A 1167 -39.32 38.97 20.31
C GLY A 1167 -40.51 38.01 20.44
N ILE A 1168 -41.31 38.21 21.49
CA ILE A 1168 -42.51 37.42 21.78
C ILE A 1168 -43.74 38.15 21.22
N TYR A 1169 -44.50 37.44 20.39
CA TYR A 1169 -45.75 37.88 19.80
C TYR A 1169 -46.89 36.95 20.20
N ILE A 1170 -48.12 37.42 20.06
CA ILE A 1170 -49.34 36.64 20.21
C ILE A 1170 -50.01 36.57 18.84
N GLU A 1171 -50.09 35.38 18.26
CA GLU A 1171 -51.00 35.12 17.15
C GLU A 1171 -52.38 34.87 17.72
N ARG A 1172 -53.40 35.53 17.18
CA ARG A 1172 -54.81 35.32 17.52
C ARG A 1172 -55.57 34.96 16.25
N THR A 1173 -56.20 33.79 16.22
CA THR A 1173 -57.03 33.34 15.11
C THR A 1173 -58.51 33.42 15.51
N LEU A 1174 -59.31 34.10 14.69
CA LEU A 1174 -60.76 34.27 14.87
C LEU A 1174 -61.51 33.30 13.96
N TYR A 1175 -62.54 32.65 14.49
CA TYR A 1175 -63.36 31.66 13.78
C TYR A 1175 -64.79 32.18 13.56
N ASP A 1176 -65.46 31.68 12.52
CA ASP A 1176 -66.83 32.06 12.12
C ASP A 1176 -67.93 31.72 13.12
N ASN A 1177 -67.66 30.77 14.01
CA ASN A 1177 -68.51 30.44 15.14
C ASN A 1177 -68.34 31.41 16.35
N GLY A 1178 -67.59 32.50 16.19
CA GLY A 1178 -67.37 33.52 17.22
C GLY A 1178 -66.29 33.18 18.25
N THR A 1179 -65.59 32.06 18.09
CA THR A 1179 -64.48 31.67 18.98
C THR A 1179 -63.14 32.26 18.52
N ALA A 1180 -62.16 32.30 19.42
CA ALA A 1180 -60.78 32.71 19.11
C ALA A 1180 -59.79 31.71 19.72
N SER A 1181 -58.67 31.45 19.02
CA SER A 1181 -57.50 30.77 19.58
C SER A 1181 -56.33 31.74 19.60
N SER A 1182 -55.45 31.60 20.60
CA SER A 1182 -54.25 32.41 20.69
C SER A 1182 -53.04 31.52 20.95
N ARG A 1183 -51.92 31.78 20.28
CA ARG A 1183 -50.63 31.13 20.57
C ARG A 1183 -49.51 32.16 20.69
N LYS A 1184 -48.56 31.88 21.58
CA LYS A 1184 -47.32 32.65 21.66
C LYS A 1184 -46.43 32.28 20.48
N LEU A 1185 -46.01 33.28 19.72
CA LEU A 1185 -45.02 33.17 18.67
C LEU A 1185 -43.72 33.75 19.20
N PHE A 1186 -42.66 32.95 19.19
CA PHE A 1186 -41.32 33.44 19.40
C PHE A 1186 -40.71 33.65 18.03
N ILE A 1187 -40.50 34.92 17.67
CA ILE A 1187 -39.80 35.28 16.45
C ILE A 1187 -38.34 35.47 16.85
N ASN A 1188 -37.50 34.54 16.41
CA ASN A 1188 -36.06 34.52 16.70
C ASN A 1188 -35.29 35.50 15.82
#